data_AF-A0A7Y5WCV4-F1
#
_entry.id   AF-A0A7Y5WCV4-F1
#
_cell.length_a   1.000
_cell.length_b   1.000
_cell.length_c   1.000
_cell.angle_alpha   90.00
_cell.angle_beta   90.00
_cell.angle_gamma   90.00
#
_symmetry.space_group_name_H-M   'P 1'
#
loop_
_entity.id
_entity.type
_entity.pdbx_description
1 polymer ?
#
loop_
_entity_poly.entity_id
_entity_poly.type
_entity_poly.pdbx_seq_one_letter_code
_entity_poly.pdbx_strand_id
1 'polypeptide(L)'
;MTEQWLKQDILRLIRHRNRLVILDPAGKCSFILPVLESLQIVVLSTDATLTQPWQQEREELFLRHDAETRHQNTPLAFYVTRPQEKLSFLFDYCFTHGCLDLSHPQDWLKKKLFAGTGLQVQLDNPMLLTVAKLGIGKELVWWKKIVQNLEEVINLEEELLPFLHNPETYMETKDADVRRLFEEKLHGLTGYPYVSKPAKTLADEVVKRLLDGLANNDISDSLLALYHKWADSTTYRPSLEPYIQQYQFNQDCNPWIAHPDHCFPQLDRLALVKITENIRDKSFVNEKLQILHQRINQSKARPFVPAWWKDVLVLFQTDVQPLSNCKNLPAVVDYYTTTFSKVDRAIRNLYEVFLSDETIIRPMQEYYEGLNSILLQTWYEFASEYQSDQQGYLPELFSKVTQKTAVIVGDGVRYEMAEFVAADLQKHFRVDRQIMMAGMPSETEHNMSALYVGDNQVLPIHRDREKGLTELTGKPIVYLSLDKVNYGLTADFLVLSYKDIDSVGEKLQLGAIKVFSEFETVLIEKIKLLLNLGYQDVYLVTDHGFVLTGLLEEADKIDPLPGPGKEVHERFIRTVDKLPSGDWLAFESRYAEFNYVYAARNHRPFRSKGAYGFSHGGFTPQEIIIPKFKFSKTVPPSSQLAVRITNKSDLQQSTGELFEIRLEATGSESDLFSSVRKLQIKLFAGSKEIQSSDIISIEAKSKITKEFSFSGHSLVHAILLDATTQEQLDTVTIKKSTLRDLGGL
;
A
#
# COMPACT_ATOMS: atom_id res chain seq x y z
N MET A 1 -14.84 -34.36 24.28
CA MET A 1 -15.78 -35.37 24.82
C MET A 1 -15.09 -36.68 25.01
N THR A 2 -14.34 -37.19 24.03
CA THR A 2 -13.51 -38.39 24.19
C THR A 2 -12.69 -38.32 25.47
N GLU A 3 -11.97 -37.20 25.66
CA GLU A 3 -11.21 -36.91 26.87
C GLU A 3 -12.08 -36.94 28.14
N GLN A 4 -13.25 -36.29 28.12
CA GLN A 4 -14.14 -36.27 29.29
C GLN A 4 -14.67 -37.66 29.64
N TRP A 5 -15.03 -38.47 28.65
CA TRP A 5 -15.45 -39.86 28.87
C TRP A 5 -14.32 -40.72 29.42
N LEU A 6 -13.10 -40.53 28.91
CA LEU A 6 -11.90 -41.17 29.46
C LEU A 6 -11.67 -40.73 30.90
N LYS A 7 -11.68 -39.42 31.19
CA LYS A 7 -11.52 -38.88 32.55
C LYS A 7 -12.57 -39.45 33.50
N GLN A 8 -13.83 -39.51 33.09
CA GLN A 8 -14.91 -40.09 33.90
C GLN A 8 -14.68 -41.57 34.20
N ASP A 9 -14.32 -42.37 33.20
CA ASP A 9 -14.05 -43.79 33.38
C ASP A 9 -12.80 -44.04 34.24
N ILE A 10 -11.71 -43.33 33.97
CA ILE A 10 -10.45 -43.39 34.73
C ILE A 10 -10.70 -43.03 36.20
N LEU A 11 -11.34 -41.89 36.46
CA LEU A 11 -11.63 -41.43 37.83
C LEU A 11 -12.55 -42.40 38.57
N ARG A 12 -13.55 -42.97 37.88
CA ARG A 12 -14.43 -43.99 38.46
C ARG A 12 -13.65 -45.25 38.83
N LEU A 13 -12.79 -45.74 37.95
CA LEU A 13 -12.07 -47.01 38.12
C LEU A 13 -10.93 -46.89 39.14
N ILE A 14 -10.26 -45.74 39.22
CA ILE A 14 -9.12 -45.53 40.11
C ILE A 14 -9.52 -45.25 41.58
N ARG A 15 -10.75 -44.76 41.81
CA ARG A 15 -11.26 -44.25 43.10
C ARG A 15 -11.10 -45.21 44.29
N HIS A 16 -11.14 -46.51 44.05
CA HIS A 16 -11.18 -47.49 45.13
C HIS A 16 -9.81 -47.87 45.68
N ARG A 17 -8.78 -47.91 44.84
CA ARG A 17 -7.47 -48.47 45.20
C ARG A 17 -6.27 -47.65 44.71
N ASN A 18 -6.51 -46.47 44.11
CA ASN A 18 -5.47 -45.61 43.53
C ASN A 18 -4.59 -46.31 42.47
N ARG A 19 -5.08 -47.40 41.88
CA ARG A 19 -4.41 -48.13 40.80
C ARG A 19 -5.40 -48.43 39.69
N LEU A 20 -4.93 -48.31 38.46
CA LEU A 20 -5.67 -48.59 37.24
C LEU A 20 -4.76 -49.37 36.28
N VAL A 21 -5.28 -50.42 35.65
CA VAL A 21 -4.64 -51.02 34.48
C VAL A 21 -5.40 -50.55 33.23
N ILE A 22 -4.67 -50.08 32.23
CA ILE A 22 -5.20 -49.68 30.93
C ILE A 22 -4.64 -50.66 29.90
N LEU A 23 -5.50 -51.52 29.37
CA LEU A 23 -5.12 -52.50 28.34
C LEU A 23 -5.29 -51.87 26.97
N ASP A 24 -4.20 -51.66 26.25
CA ASP A 24 -4.17 -51.26 24.84
C ASP A 24 -3.22 -52.16 24.04
N PRO A 25 -3.57 -53.46 23.85
CA PRO A 25 -2.70 -54.43 23.20
C PRO A 25 -2.25 -54.05 21.78
N ALA A 26 -3.05 -53.20 21.10
CA ALA A 26 -2.75 -52.74 19.75
C ALA A 26 -1.96 -51.41 19.73
N GLY A 27 -1.72 -50.78 20.89
CA GLY A 27 -1.05 -49.49 21.01
C GLY A 27 -1.75 -48.33 20.29
N LYS A 28 -3.07 -48.43 20.05
CA LYS A 28 -3.83 -47.45 19.26
C LYS A 28 -4.43 -46.31 20.09
N CYS A 29 -4.37 -46.43 21.42
CA CYS A 29 -5.00 -45.54 22.39
C CYS A 29 -4.00 -44.72 23.20
N SER A 30 -2.76 -44.55 22.72
CA SER A 30 -1.72 -43.74 23.37
C SER A 30 -2.13 -42.28 23.63
N PHE A 31 -3.13 -41.77 22.91
CA PHE A 31 -3.76 -40.46 23.16
C PHE A 31 -4.40 -40.32 24.56
N ILE A 32 -4.51 -41.42 25.32
CA ILE A 32 -4.93 -41.41 26.73
C ILE A 32 -3.83 -40.90 27.68
N LEU A 33 -2.55 -40.97 27.28
CA LEU A 33 -1.41 -40.62 28.14
C LEU A 33 -1.47 -39.15 28.60
N PRO A 34 -1.68 -38.15 27.71
CA PRO A 34 -1.85 -36.75 28.14
C PRO A 34 -3.06 -36.55 29.06
N VAL A 35 -4.10 -37.39 28.92
CA VAL A 35 -5.28 -37.34 29.78
C VAL A 35 -4.92 -37.75 31.21
N LEU A 36 -4.11 -38.81 31.37
CA LEU A 36 -3.61 -39.27 32.67
C LEU A 36 -2.70 -38.23 33.33
N GLU A 37 -1.82 -37.59 32.55
CA GLU A 37 -0.97 -36.50 33.02
C GLU A 37 -1.81 -35.32 33.54
N SER A 38 -2.86 -34.92 32.80
CA SER A 38 -3.77 -33.85 33.22
C SER A 38 -4.53 -34.15 34.52
N LEU A 39 -4.68 -35.43 34.87
CA LEU A 39 -5.29 -35.89 36.12
C LEU A 39 -4.27 -36.10 37.25
N GLN A 40 -2.98 -35.77 37.02
CA GLN A 40 -1.88 -36.01 37.95
C GLN A 40 -1.73 -37.49 38.36
N ILE A 41 -2.02 -38.41 37.43
CA ILE A 41 -1.87 -39.86 37.62
C ILE A 41 -0.50 -40.27 37.09
N VAL A 42 0.31 -40.94 37.92
CA VAL A 42 1.60 -41.48 37.51
C VAL A 42 1.39 -42.62 36.51
N VAL A 43 2.13 -42.63 35.40
CA VAL A 43 2.02 -43.67 34.37
C VAL A 43 3.25 -44.55 34.37
N LEU A 44 3.04 -45.87 34.45
CA LEU A 44 4.05 -46.89 34.23
C LEU A 44 3.65 -47.71 32.99
N SER A 45 4.50 -47.71 31.96
CA SER A 45 4.17 -48.32 30.66
C SER A 45 4.98 -49.58 30.39
N THR A 46 4.36 -50.56 29.72
CA THR A 46 5.09 -51.72 29.17
C THR A 46 5.75 -51.38 27.83
N ASP A 47 6.94 -51.88 27.60
CA ASP A 47 7.69 -51.79 26.36
C ASP A 47 7.18 -52.82 25.33
N ALA A 48 6.58 -52.32 24.26
CA ALA A 48 6.04 -53.12 23.18
C ALA A 48 7.13 -53.88 22.38
N THR A 49 8.41 -53.49 22.49
CA THR A 49 9.52 -54.12 21.76
C THR A 49 9.99 -55.45 22.38
N LEU A 50 9.67 -55.67 23.66
CA LEU A 50 10.03 -56.91 24.36
C LEU A 50 9.07 -58.03 23.97
N THR A 51 9.61 -59.07 23.32
CA THR A 51 8.82 -60.18 22.75
C THR A 51 9.04 -61.52 23.45
N GLN A 52 10.13 -61.67 24.21
CA GLN A 52 10.46 -62.92 24.90
C GLN A 52 9.74 -62.99 26.26
N PRO A 53 9.05 -64.10 26.61
CA PRO A 53 8.25 -64.21 27.84
C PRO A 53 9.01 -63.81 29.12
N TRP A 54 10.25 -64.26 29.28
CA TRP A 54 11.06 -63.92 30.46
C TRP A 54 11.38 -62.42 30.58
N GLN A 55 11.48 -61.70 29.45
CA GLN A 55 11.70 -60.24 29.46
C GLN A 55 10.44 -59.50 29.88
N GLN A 56 9.27 -59.99 29.43
CA GLN A 56 7.96 -59.45 29.76
C GLN A 56 7.62 -59.65 31.24
N GLU A 57 7.84 -60.86 31.76
CA GLU A 57 7.66 -61.18 33.19
C GLU A 57 8.59 -60.33 34.07
N ARG A 58 9.87 -60.21 33.67
CA ARG A 58 10.84 -59.39 34.39
C ARG A 58 10.43 -57.91 34.42
N GLU A 59 9.97 -57.38 33.30
CA GLU A 59 9.45 -56.02 33.20
C GLU A 59 8.24 -55.81 34.12
N GLU A 60 7.23 -56.66 34.03
CA GLU A 60 6.03 -56.55 34.87
C GLU A 60 6.36 -56.63 36.36
N LEU A 61 7.32 -57.49 36.75
CA LEU A 61 7.82 -57.56 38.12
C LEU A 61 8.44 -56.22 38.58
N PHE A 62 9.23 -55.57 37.71
CA PHE A 62 9.81 -54.27 38.02
C PHE A 62 8.77 -53.16 38.08
N LEU A 63 7.81 -53.12 37.15
CA LEU A 63 6.72 -52.14 37.17
C LEU A 63 5.87 -52.30 38.44
N ARG A 64 5.57 -53.54 38.84
CA ARG A 64 4.88 -53.83 40.11
C ARG A 64 5.71 -53.37 41.30
N HIS A 65 6.98 -53.72 41.34
CA HIS A 65 7.88 -53.30 42.43
C HIS A 65 7.95 -51.78 42.56
N ASP A 66 8.06 -51.05 41.45
CA ASP A 66 8.11 -49.60 41.43
C ASP A 66 6.78 -48.98 41.92
N ALA A 67 5.65 -49.53 41.48
CA ALA A 67 4.32 -49.12 41.93
C ALA A 67 4.06 -49.39 43.43
N GLU A 68 4.61 -50.48 43.97
CA GLU A 68 4.47 -50.88 45.37
C GLU A 68 5.51 -50.26 46.30
N THR A 69 6.60 -49.68 45.78
CA THR A 69 7.66 -49.07 46.62
C THR A 69 7.74 -47.55 46.47
N ARG A 70 7.83 -47.03 45.25
CA ARG A 70 8.02 -45.61 44.98
C ARG A 70 6.72 -44.82 44.89
N HIS A 71 5.62 -45.48 44.54
CA HIS A 71 4.34 -44.84 44.24
C HIS A 71 3.19 -45.27 45.18
N GLN A 72 3.47 -45.76 46.38
CA GLN A 72 2.50 -46.36 47.31
C GLN A 72 1.22 -45.54 47.51
N ASN A 73 1.35 -44.23 47.73
CA ASN A 73 0.22 -43.34 48.06
C ASN A 73 -0.21 -42.42 46.92
N THR A 74 0.36 -42.56 45.73
CA THR A 74 0.03 -41.74 44.55
C THR A 74 -0.88 -42.52 43.61
N PRO A 75 -1.93 -41.90 43.01
CA PRO A 75 -2.69 -42.50 41.92
C PRO A 75 -1.76 -42.92 40.78
N LEU A 76 -1.86 -44.18 40.35
CA LEU A 76 -0.99 -44.75 39.33
C LEU A 76 -1.78 -45.58 38.32
N ALA A 77 -1.43 -45.44 37.04
CA ALA A 77 -1.96 -46.23 35.94
C ALA A 77 -0.86 -47.04 35.26
N PHE A 78 -1.10 -48.34 35.07
CA PHE A 78 -0.29 -49.19 34.21
C PHE A 78 -0.82 -49.11 32.78
N TYR A 79 -0.05 -48.54 31.85
CA TYR A 79 -0.41 -48.53 30.43
C TYR A 79 0.23 -49.73 29.72
N VAL A 80 -0.61 -50.68 29.34
CA VAL A 80 -0.18 -52.03 28.95
C VAL A 80 -0.45 -52.24 27.47
N THR A 81 0.62 -52.47 26.71
CA THR A 81 0.62 -52.68 25.25
C THR A 81 0.59 -54.15 24.86
N ARG A 82 -0.03 -55.00 25.71
CA ARG A 82 -0.12 -56.46 25.55
C ARG A 82 -1.51 -56.98 25.91
N PRO A 83 -1.96 -58.11 25.30
CA PRO A 83 -3.22 -58.75 25.68
C PRO A 83 -3.23 -59.18 27.14
N GLN A 84 -4.41 -59.14 27.78
CA GLN A 84 -4.57 -59.49 29.19
C GLN A 84 -4.08 -60.90 29.51
N GLU A 85 -4.33 -61.86 28.63
CA GLU A 85 -3.92 -63.26 28.79
C GLU A 85 -2.41 -63.49 28.72
N LYS A 86 -1.64 -62.48 28.30
CA LYS A 86 -0.17 -62.52 28.27
C LYS A 86 0.48 -61.83 29.47
N LEU A 87 -0.31 -61.29 30.38
CA LEU A 87 0.20 -60.65 31.60
C LEU A 87 0.54 -61.70 32.65
N SER A 88 1.54 -61.37 33.46
CA SER A 88 2.01 -62.17 34.59
C SER A 88 1.69 -61.44 35.90
N PHE A 89 2.57 -60.55 36.35
CA PHE A 89 2.42 -59.83 37.61
C PHE A 89 1.36 -58.73 37.57
N LEU A 90 1.11 -58.13 36.41
CA LEU A 90 0.06 -57.11 36.24
C LEU A 90 -1.32 -57.73 36.01
N PHE A 91 -1.41 -59.03 35.73
CA PHE A 91 -2.69 -59.73 35.54
C PHE A 91 -3.59 -59.62 36.77
N ASP A 92 -3.03 -59.84 37.96
CA ASP A 92 -3.77 -59.74 39.22
C ASP A 92 -4.37 -58.33 39.42
N TYR A 93 -3.67 -57.29 38.97
CA TYR A 93 -4.15 -55.90 39.05
C TYR A 93 -5.39 -55.66 38.19
N CYS A 94 -5.56 -56.37 37.07
CA CYS A 94 -6.74 -56.27 36.23
C CYS A 94 -8.03 -56.69 36.96
N PHE A 95 -7.93 -57.58 37.96
CA PHE A 95 -9.10 -58.09 38.71
C PHE A 95 -9.24 -57.45 40.10
N THR A 96 -8.11 -57.10 40.72
CA THR A 96 -8.08 -56.58 42.10
C THR A 96 -8.17 -55.05 42.17
N HIS A 97 -7.91 -54.36 41.06
CA HIS A 97 -7.92 -52.90 40.94
C HIS A 97 -8.80 -52.45 39.77
N GLY A 98 -8.82 -51.15 39.46
CA GLY A 98 -9.52 -50.65 38.28
C GLY A 98 -8.90 -51.21 37.01
N CYS A 99 -9.71 -51.65 36.05
CA CYS A 99 -9.24 -52.07 34.73
C CYS A 99 -10.07 -51.36 33.65
N LEU A 100 -9.39 -50.62 32.77
CA LEU A 100 -9.97 -50.05 31.56
C LEU A 100 -9.47 -50.85 30.37
N ASP A 101 -10.33 -51.74 29.87
CA ASP A 101 -10.02 -52.56 28.72
C ASP A 101 -10.31 -51.82 27.40
N LEU A 102 -9.24 -51.44 26.70
CA LEU A 102 -9.25 -50.84 25.37
C LEU A 102 -8.66 -51.81 24.33
N SER A 103 -8.83 -53.12 24.53
CA SER A 103 -8.51 -54.13 23.50
C SER A 103 -9.39 -53.98 22.25
N HIS A 104 -10.61 -53.49 22.43
CA HIS A 104 -11.55 -53.13 21.36
C HIS A 104 -12.05 -51.69 21.55
N PRO A 105 -11.19 -50.68 21.33
CA PRO A 105 -11.48 -49.29 21.69
C PRO A 105 -12.65 -48.70 20.89
N GLN A 106 -12.88 -49.21 19.67
CA GLN A 106 -14.04 -48.84 18.86
C GLN A 106 -15.36 -49.18 19.55
N ASP A 107 -15.45 -50.30 20.27
CA ASP A 107 -16.69 -50.74 20.91
C ASP A 107 -16.97 -49.93 22.17
N TRP A 108 -15.91 -49.62 22.92
CA TRP A 108 -15.97 -48.65 24.02
C TRP A 108 -16.51 -47.30 23.53
N LEU A 109 -15.94 -46.77 22.44
CA LEU A 109 -16.33 -45.47 21.91
C LEU A 109 -17.76 -45.46 21.33
N LYS A 110 -18.16 -46.52 20.60
CA LYS A 110 -19.54 -46.68 20.11
C LYS A 110 -20.57 -46.68 21.24
N LYS A 111 -20.28 -47.36 22.35
CA LYS A 111 -21.14 -47.37 23.54
C LYS A 111 -21.26 -45.97 24.16
N LYS A 112 -20.15 -45.24 24.29
CA LYS A 112 -20.15 -43.87 24.82
C LYS A 112 -20.90 -42.89 23.92
N LEU A 113 -20.69 -42.99 22.61
CA LEU A 113 -21.40 -42.17 21.63
C LEU A 113 -22.89 -42.44 21.63
N PHE A 114 -23.32 -43.71 21.64
CA PHE A 114 -24.73 -44.05 21.71
C PHE A 114 -25.38 -43.54 23.00
N ALA A 115 -24.73 -43.75 24.15
CA ALA A 115 -25.22 -43.26 25.44
C ALA A 115 -25.30 -41.72 25.52
N GLY A 116 -24.34 -41.01 24.93
CA GLY A 116 -24.29 -39.55 24.95
C GLY A 116 -25.14 -38.86 23.87
N THR A 117 -25.35 -39.50 22.72
CA THR A 117 -26.00 -38.86 21.55
C THR A 117 -27.32 -39.50 21.14
N GLY A 118 -27.57 -40.76 21.51
CA GLY A 118 -28.69 -41.56 21.01
C GLY A 118 -28.52 -42.07 19.57
N LEU A 119 -27.37 -41.83 18.94
CA LEU A 119 -27.12 -42.13 17.53
C LEU A 119 -26.26 -43.39 17.35
N GLN A 120 -26.56 -44.17 16.31
CA GLN A 120 -25.70 -45.27 15.89
C GLN A 120 -24.55 -44.75 15.02
N VAL A 121 -23.33 -45.20 15.30
CA VAL A 121 -22.12 -44.80 14.58
C VAL A 121 -21.97 -45.63 13.30
N GLN A 122 -21.97 -44.95 12.15
CA GLN A 122 -21.80 -45.58 10.83
C GLN A 122 -20.35 -45.53 10.30
N LEU A 123 -19.45 -44.88 11.03
CA LEU A 123 -18.02 -44.84 10.69
C LEU A 123 -17.39 -46.23 10.83
N ASP A 124 -16.48 -46.56 9.91
CA ASP A 124 -15.67 -47.77 10.04
C ASP A 124 -14.73 -47.68 11.26
N ASN A 125 -14.22 -48.83 11.71
CA ASN A 125 -13.45 -48.88 12.95
C ASN A 125 -12.14 -48.05 12.89
N PRO A 126 -11.36 -48.05 11.80
CA PRO A 126 -10.19 -47.17 11.67
C PRO A 126 -10.55 -45.68 11.75
N MET A 127 -11.52 -45.21 10.96
CA MET A 127 -11.94 -43.81 10.92
C MET A 127 -12.49 -43.36 12.26
N LEU A 128 -13.28 -44.21 12.94
CA LEU A 128 -13.82 -43.92 14.26
C LEU A 128 -12.71 -43.64 15.30
N LEU A 129 -11.58 -44.37 15.24
CA LEU A 129 -10.45 -44.13 16.12
C LEU A 129 -9.68 -42.86 15.75
N THR A 130 -9.54 -42.53 14.47
CA THR A 130 -8.97 -41.25 14.02
C THR A 130 -9.82 -40.05 14.50
N VAL A 131 -11.14 -40.15 14.37
CA VAL A 131 -12.09 -39.14 14.90
C VAL A 131 -12.00 -39.06 16.43
N ALA A 132 -11.78 -40.19 17.12
CA ALA A 132 -11.63 -40.21 18.57
C ALA A 132 -10.48 -39.30 19.04
N LYS A 133 -9.35 -39.37 18.33
CA LYS A 133 -8.15 -38.56 18.56
C LYS A 133 -8.43 -37.08 18.29
N LEU A 134 -9.02 -36.75 17.14
CA LEU A 134 -9.41 -35.38 16.79
C LEU A 134 -10.48 -34.79 17.73
N GLY A 135 -11.29 -35.64 18.36
CA GLY A 135 -12.36 -35.28 19.29
C GLY A 135 -11.89 -34.95 20.72
N ILE A 136 -10.58 -34.97 21.00
CA ILE A 136 -10.01 -34.45 22.25
C ILE A 136 -10.26 -32.93 22.31
N GLY A 137 -10.72 -32.43 23.45
CA GLY A 137 -11.16 -31.04 23.60
C GLY A 137 -12.48 -30.63 22.90
N LYS A 138 -13.01 -31.43 21.94
CA LYS A 138 -14.26 -31.11 21.21
C LYS A 138 -15.52 -31.43 22.02
N GLU A 139 -16.59 -30.67 21.86
CA GLU A 139 -17.85 -30.89 22.61
C GLU A 139 -18.76 -31.97 22.02
N LEU A 140 -19.83 -32.33 22.73
CA LEU A 140 -20.79 -33.36 22.30
C LEU A 140 -21.51 -32.96 21.01
N VAL A 141 -21.71 -31.66 20.80
CA VAL A 141 -22.32 -31.12 19.57
C VAL A 141 -21.46 -31.46 18.35
N TRP A 142 -20.13 -31.33 18.45
CA TRP A 142 -19.21 -31.71 17.36
C TRP A 142 -19.34 -33.20 17.03
N TRP A 143 -19.36 -34.07 18.05
CA TRP A 143 -19.57 -35.50 17.85
C TRP A 143 -20.90 -35.85 17.19
N LYS A 144 -22.00 -35.15 17.56
CA LYS A 144 -23.29 -35.32 16.88
C LYS A 144 -23.19 -34.99 15.39
N LYS A 145 -22.55 -33.86 15.05
CA LYS A 145 -22.37 -33.46 13.65
C LYS A 145 -21.54 -34.47 12.86
N ILE A 146 -20.42 -34.96 13.41
CA ILE A 146 -19.58 -35.98 12.75
C ILE A 146 -20.36 -37.28 12.52
N VAL A 147 -21.07 -37.80 13.55
CA VAL A 147 -21.84 -39.05 13.44
C VAL A 147 -23.01 -38.93 12.46
N GLN A 148 -23.61 -37.74 12.34
CA GLN A 148 -24.69 -37.45 11.40
C GLN A 148 -24.19 -37.05 10.01
N ASN A 149 -22.88 -37.03 9.77
CA ASN A 149 -22.27 -36.57 8.53
C ASN A 149 -22.64 -35.12 8.15
N LEU A 150 -22.84 -34.27 9.16
CA LEU A 150 -23.12 -32.83 9.01
C LEU A 150 -21.85 -31.97 9.03
N GLU A 151 -20.72 -32.55 9.44
CA GLU A 151 -19.41 -31.91 9.49
C GLU A 151 -18.37 -32.95 9.06
N GLU A 152 -17.38 -32.52 8.27
CA GLU A 152 -16.29 -33.41 7.87
C GLU A 152 -15.26 -33.56 8.99
N VAL A 153 -14.64 -34.75 9.07
CA VAL A 153 -13.61 -35.05 10.09
C VAL A 153 -12.40 -34.12 10.01
N ILE A 154 -12.01 -33.76 8.78
CA ILE A 154 -10.97 -32.78 8.48
C ILE A 154 -11.62 -31.71 7.61
N ASN A 155 -11.65 -30.47 8.09
CA ASN A 155 -12.11 -29.36 7.28
C ASN A 155 -10.93 -28.83 6.44
N LEU A 156 -10.85 -29.27 5.18
CA LEU A 156 -9.79 -28.83 4.27
C LEU A 156 -9.77 -27.30 4.13
N GLU A 157 -10.91 -26.62 4.15
CA GLU A 157 -10.96 -25.16 3.99
C GLU A 157 -10.25 -24.39 5.10
N GLU A 158 -10.21 -24.96 6.32
CA GLU A 158 -9.53 -24.38 7.48
C GLU A 158 -8.06 -24.83 7.56
N GLU A 159 -7.77 -26.05 7.13
CA GLU A 159 -6.44 -26.66 7.29
C GLU A 159 -5.48 -26.39 6.13
N LEU A 160 -5.98 -26.07 4.93
CA LEU A 160 -5.14 -25.88 3.74
C LEU A 160 -4.20 -24.68 3.85
N LEU A 161 -4.64 -23.50 4.31
CA LEU A 161 -3.77 -22.33 4.36
C LEU A 161 -2.58 -22.50 5.32
N PRO A 162 -2.78 -22.94 6.58
CA PRO A 162 -1.64 -23.22 7.47
C PRO A 162 -0.67 -24.26 6.89
N PHE A 163 -1.19 -25.29 6.23
CA PHE A 163 -0.38 -26.30 5.56
C PHE A 163 0.43 -25.71 4.39
N LEU A 164 -0.20 -24.99 3.48
CA LEU A 164 0.48 -24.39 2.31
C LEU A 164 1.48 -23.30 2.72
N HIS A 165 1.29 -22.68 3.88
CA HIS A 165 2.22 -21.70 4.42
C HIS A 165 3.52 -22.33 4.93
N ASN A 166 3.43 -23.44 5.67
CA ASN A 166 4.58 -24.16 6.19
C ASN A 166 4.31 -25.68 6.27
N PRO A 167 4.50 -26.41 5.16
CA PRO A 167 3.98 -27.78 5.03
C PRO A 167 4.67 -28.78 5.95
N GLU A 168 5.99 -28.65 6.14
CA GLU A 168 6.76 -29.58 6.98
C GLU A 168 6.38 -29.42 8.45
N THR A 169 6.47 -28.20 8.99
CA THR A 169 6.09 -27.93 10.39
C THR A 169 4.63 -28.25 10.65
N TYR A 170 3.74 -27.99 9.69
CA TYR A 170 2.33 -28.35 9.83
C TYR A 170 2.15 -29.87 9.97
N MET A 171 2.78 -30.67 9.10
CA MET A 171 2.66 -32.13 9.13
C MET A 171 3.33 -32.77 10.34
N GLU A 172 4.42 -32.20 10.86
CA GLU A 172 5.08 -32.65 12.10
C GLU A 172 4.16 -32.57 13.33
N THR A 173 3.18 -31.66 13.33
CA THR A 173 2.23 -31.50 14.44
C THR A 173 1.11 -32.55 14.44
N LYS A 174 1.01 -33.40 13.41
CA LYS A 174 -0.10 -34.34 13.22
C LYS A 174 0.32 -35.77 13.57
N ASP A 175 -0.56 -36.47 14.29
CA ASP A 175 -0.46 -37.92 14.47
C ASP A 175 -0.56 -38.66 13.13
N ALA A 176 0.09 -39.83 13.02
CA ALA A 176 0.18 -40.62 11.78
C ALA A 176 -1.17 -40.91 11.12
N ASP A 177 -2.20 -41.24 11.90
CA ASP A 177 -3.55 -41.53 11.37
C ASP A 177 -4.26 -40.27 10.84
N VAL A 178 -4.07 -39.12 11.50
CA VAL A 178 -4.63 -37.83 11.09
C VAL A 178 -3.91 -37.33 9.85
N ARG A 179 -2.58 -37.44 9.82
CA ARG A 179 -1.75 -37.13 8.66
C ARG A 179 -2.20 -37.91 7.43
N ARG A 180 -2.37 -39.23 7.56
CA ARG A 180 -2.85 -40.08 6.45
C ARG A 180 -4.20 -39.60 5.92
N LEU A 181 -5.16 -39.35 6.80
CA LEU A 181 -6.49 -38.87 6.39
C LEU A 181 -6.42 -37.51 5.68
N PHE A 182 -5.56 -36.61 6.17
CA PHE A 182 -5.33 -35.31 5.54
C PHE A 182 -4.70 -35.48 4.14
N GLU A 183 -3.67 -36.32 4.01
CA GLU A 183 -3.04 -36.65 2.72
C GLU A 183 -4.06 -37.25 1.73
N GLU A 184 -4.90 -38.21 2.15
CA GLU A 184 -5.96 -38.79 1.31
C GLU A 184 -6.92 -37.71 0.77
N LYS A 185 -7.25 -36.71 1.60
CA LYS A 185 -8.07 -35.57 1.17
C LYS A 185 -7.35 -34.63 0.21
N LEU A 186 -6.04 -34.37 0.40
CA LEU A 186 -5.24 -33.58 -0.55
C LEU A 186 -5.16 -34.25 -1.92
N HIS A 187 -5.00 -35.58 -1.94
CA HIS A 187 -5.02 -36.37 -3.17
C HIS A 187 -6.39 -36.30 -3.87
N GLY A 188 -7.49 -36.34 -3.10
CA GLY A 188 -8.83 -36.09 -3.63
C GLY A 188 -9.01 -34.70 -4.28
N LEU A 189 -8.40 -33.66 -3.70
CA LEU A 189 -8.43 -32.29 -4.22
C LEU A 189 -7.63 -32.12 -5.53
N THR A 190 -6.55 -32.89 -5.69
CA THR A 190 -5.68 -32.85 -6.87
C THR A 190 -6.08 -33.85 -7.97
N GLY A 191 -6.92 -34.84 -7.63
CA GLY A 191 -7.35 -35.90 -8.54
C GLY A 191 -6.34 -37.04 -8.70
N TYR A 192 -5.27 -37.07 -7.90
CA TYR A 192 -4.27 -38.13 -7.91
C TYR A 192 -4.64 -39.28 -6.96
N PRO A 193 -4.21 -40.53 -7.23
CA PRO A 193 -4.36 -41.63 -6.29
C PRO A 193 -3.44 -41.41 -5.07
N TYR A 194 -3.90 -41.87 -3.90
CA TYR A 194 -3.13 -41.74 -2.67
C TYR A 194 -1.74 -42.40 -2.78
N VAL A 195 -0.71 -41.59 -2.58
CA VAL A 195 0.68 -42.02 -2.42
C VAL A 195 1.30 -41.17 -1.31
N SER A 196 1.95 -41.82 -0.33
CA SER A 196 2.72 -41.13 0.71
C SER A 196 3.88 -40.35 0.07
N LYS A 197 3.89 -39.03 0.27
CA LYS A 197 4.89 -38.11 -0.28
C LYS A 197 5.37 -37.13 0.81
N PRO A 198 6.54 -36.49 0.64
CA PRO A 198 6.96 -35.38 1.50
C PRO A 198 5.91 -34.27 1.54
N ALA A 199 5.79 -33.58 2.67
CA ALA A 199 4.77 -32.56 2.88
C ALA A 199 4.91 -31.42 1.87
N LYS A 200 6.16 -30.98 1.61
CA LYS A 200 6.45 -29.99 0.59
C LYS A 200 5.97 -30.39 -0.81
N THR A 201 6.19 -31.65 -1.22
CA THR A 201 5.74 -32.16 -2.52
C THR A 201 4.22 -32.12 -2.66
N LEU A 202 3.48 -32.48 -1.60
CA LEU A 202 2.02 -32.40 -1.60
C LEU A 202 1.53 -30.96 -1.70
N ALA A 203 2.16 -30.03 -0.98
CA ALA A 203 1.85 -28.61 -1.09
C ALA A 203 2.12 -28.09 -2.51
N ASP A 204 3.26 -28.45 -3.10
CA ASP A 204 3.61 -28.07 -4.47
C ASP A 204 2.58 -28.58 -5.50
N GLU A 205 2.07 -29.81 -5.33
CA GLU A 205 1.03 -30.39 -6.19
C GLU A 205 -0.31 -29.66 -6.07
N VAL A 206 -0.75 -29.34 -4.85
CA VAL A 206 -1.98 -28.58 -4.59
C VAL A 206 -1.87 -27.17 -5.18
N VAL A 207 -0.75 -26.48 -4.92
CA VAL A 207 -0.53 -25.13 -5.44
C VAL A 207 -0.41 -25.16 -6.96
N LYS A 208 0.26 -26.16 -7.53
CA LYS A 208 0.31 -26.33 -8.99
C LYS A 208 -1.09 -26.46 -9.59
N ARG A 209 -1.97 -27.31 -9.03
CA ARG A 209 -3.36 -27.43 -9.52
C ARG A 209 -4.13 -26.11 -9.41
N LEU A 210 -3.93 -25.37 -8.32
CA LEU A 210 -4.52 -24.03 -8.13
C LEU A 210 -4.03 -23.04 -9.20
N LEU A 211 -2.72 -22.96 -9.41
CA LEU A 211 -2.10 -22.04 -10.37
C LEU A 211 -2.42 -22.41 -11.82
N ASP A 212 -2.43 -23.71 -12.16
CA ASP A 212 -2.90 -24.21 -13.45
C ASP A 212 -4.37 -23.85 -13.69
N GLY A 213 -5.20 -23.96 -12.66
CA GLY A 213 -6.62 -23.57 -12.72
C GLY A 213 -6.79 -22.07 -12.96
N LEU A 214 -5.99 -21.21 -12.30
CA LEU A 214 -5.99 -19.77 -12.56
C LEU A 214 -5.48 -19.44 -13.98
N ALA A 215 -4.44 -20.12 -14.45
CA ALA A 215 -3.85 -19.85 -15.76
C ALA A 215 -4.77 -20.23 -16.93
N ASN A 216 -5.62 -21.24 -16.76
CA ASN A 216 -6.49 -21.77 -17.81
C ASN A 216 -7.99 -21.52 -17.56
N ASN A 217 -8.34 -20.82 -16.49
CA ASN A 217 -9.72 -20.60 -16.03
C ASN A 217 -10.49 -21.92 -15.83
N ASP A 218 -9.79 -22.93 -15.30
CA ASP A 218 -10.30 -24.26 -14.89
C ASP A 218 -9.98 -24.47 -13.39
N ILE A 219 -10.54 -23.63 -12.54
CA ILE A 219 -10.36 -23.68 -11.09
C ILE A 219 -11.68 -23.99 -10.40
N SER A 220 -11.65 -24.89 -9.40
CA SER A 220 -12.83 -25.17 -8.58
C SER A 220 -13.11 -24.04 -7.60
N ASP A 221 -14.37 -23.87 -7.22
CA ASP A 221 -14.79 -22.84 -6.25
C ASP A 221 -14.02 -22.92 -4.93
N SER A 222 -13.71 -24.15 -4.47
CA SER A 222 -12.95 -24.37 -3.24
C SER A 222 -11.51 -23.85 -3.33
N LEU A 223 -10.82 -24.10 -4.45
CA LEU A 223 -9.45 -23.64 -4.67
C LEU A 223 -9.40 -22.13 -4.94
N LEU A 224 -10.41 -21.58 -5.61
CA LEU A 224 -10.53 -20.16 -5.84
C LEU A 224 -10.77 -19.40 -4.53
N ALA A 225 -11.65 -19.91 -3.67
CA ALA A 225 -11.89 -19.34 -2.33
C ALA A 225 -10.63 -19.41 -1.45
N LEU A 226 -9.90 -20.52 -1.50
CA LEU A 226 -8.60 -20.67 -0.84
C LEU A 226 -7.61 -19.61 -1.33
N TYR A 227 -7.48 -19.46 -2.65
CA TYR A 227 -6.60 -18.48 -3.27
C TYR A 227 -6.94 -17.06 -2.83
N HIS A 228 -8.21 -16.66 -2.85
CA HIS A 228 -8.63 -15.32 -2.42
C HIS A 228 -8.28 -15.07 -0.95
N LYS A 229 -8.53 -16.04 -0.05
CA LYS A 229 -8.14 -15.93 1.37
C LYS A 229 -6.62 -15.82 1.53
N TRP A 230 -5.84 -16.54 0.71
CA TRP A 230 -4.38 -16.49 0.75
C TRP A 230 -3.84 -15.13 0.28
N ALA A 231 -4.36 -14.65 -0.85
CA ALA A 231 -3.97 -13.40 -1.48
C ALA A 231 -4.26 -12.17 -0.61
N ASP A 232 -5.34 -12.19 0.17
CA ASP A 232 -5.76 -11.10 1.04
C ASP A 232 -5.11 -11.14 2.45
N SER A 233 -4.52 -12.27 2.85
CA SER A 233 -3.97 -12.44 4.19
C SER A 233 -2.59 -11.79 4.36
N THR A 234 -2.48 -10.87 5.32
CA THR A 234 -1.18 -10.29 5.71
C THR A 234 -0.21 -11.33 6.29
N THR A 235 -0.74 -12.33 6.99
CA THR A 235 0.03 -13.41 7.59
C THR A 235 0.53 -14.43 6.56
N TYR A 236 -0.35 -14.85 5.65
CA TYR A 236 -0.06 -15.99 4.77
C TYR A 236 0.42 -15.59 3.38
N ARG A 237 0.06 -14.42 2.84
CA ARG A 237 0.46 -14.00 1.48
C ARG A 237 1.98 -14.09 1.22
N PRO A 238 2.89 -13.77 2.15
CA PRO A 238 4.33 -13.89 1.89
C PRO A 238 4.77 -15.29 1.45
N SER A 239 4.08 -16.36 1.87
CA SER A 239 4.41 -17.72 1.45
C SER A 239 3.84 -18.09 0.08
N LEU A 240 2.91 -17.33 -0.49
CA LEU A 240 2.38 -17.55 -1.84
C LEU A 240 3.39 -17.13 -2.92
N GLU A 241 4.12 -16.04 -2.66
CA GLU A 241 5.02 -15.42 -3.63
C GLU A 241 6.09 -16.38 -4.20
N PRO A 242 6.79 -17.21 -3.38
CA PRO A 242 7.74 -18.18 -3.90
C PRO A 242 7.11 -19.22 -4.84
N TYR A 243 5.87 -19.63 -4.58
CA TYR A 243 5.16 -20.56 -5.47
C TYR A 243 4.87 -19.93 -6.83
N ILE A 244 4.44 -18.66 -6.84
CA ILE A 244 4.17 -17.92 -8.08
C ILE A 244 5.45 -17.78 -8.89
N GLN A 245 6.58 -17.44 -8.25
CA GLN A 245 7.87 -17.25 -8.92
C GLN A 245 8.43 -18.55 -9.52
N GLN A 246 8.16 -19.70 -8.89
CA GLN A 246 8.60 -21.01 -9.36
C GLN A 246 7.66 -21.62 -10.42
N TYR A 247 6.45 -21.07 -10.58
CA TYR A 247 5.48 -21.58 -11.52
C TYR A 247 5.93 -21.39 -12.97
N GLN A 248 5.85 -22.47 -13.75
CA GLN A 248 6.21 -22.48 -15.16
C GLN A 248 4.97 -22.65 -16.02
N PHE A 249 4.77 -21.72 -16.95
CA PHE A 249 3.71 -21.82 -17.95
C PHE A 249 4.01 -22.92 -18.96
N ASN A 250 2.95 -23.56 -19.45
CA ASN A 250 3.02 -24.34 -20.68
C ASN A 250 3.37 -23.42 -21.87
N GLN A 251 4.07 -23.94 -22.88
CA GLN A 251 4.53 -23.15 -24.03
C GLN A 251 3.37 -22.47 -24.80
N ASP A 252 2.16 -23.01 -24.71
CA ASP A 252 0.94 -22.49 -25.36
C ASP A 252 0.11 -21.56 -24.47
N CYS A 253 0.71 -20.91 -23.46
CA CYS A 253 -0.04 -20.05 -22.55
C CYS A 253 -0.79 -18.93 -23.31
N ASN A 254 -2.09 -18.82 -23.05
CA ASN A 254 -2.94 -17.86 -23.70
C ASN A 254 -3.48 -16.87 -22.64
N PRO A 255 -3.06 -15.59 -22.67
CA PRO A 255 -3.49 -14.63 -21.65
C PRO A 255 -5.01 -14.36 -21.69
N TRP A 256 -5.67 -14.66 -22.81
CA TRP A 256 -7.10 -14.41 -23.00
C TRP A 256 -8.02 -15.43 -22.31
N ILE A 257 -7.48 -16.59 -21.89
CA ILE A 257 -8.25 -17.64 -21.21
C ILE A 257 -7.96 -17.69 -19.70
N ALA A 258 -7.04 -16.86 -19.19
CA ALA A 258 -6.72 -16.88 -17.78
C ALA A 258 -7.88 -16.36 -16.94
N HIS A 259 -8.02 -16.88 -15.72
CA HIS A 259 -9.01 -16.39 -14.78
C HIS A 259 -8.72 -14.91 -14.46
N PRO A 260 -9.72 -14.00 -14.45
CA PRO A 260 -9.50 -12.55 -14.22
C PRO A 260 -8.83 -12.17 -12.89
N ASP A 261 -8.68 -13.11 -11.96
CA ASP A 261 -8.01 -12.95 -10.67
C ASP A 261 -6.62 -13.58 -10.63
N HIS A 262 -6.04 -13.97 -11.76
CA HIS A 262 -4.73 -14.61 -11.78
C HIS A 262 -3.62 -13.73 -11.17
N CYS A 263 -2.58 -14.38 -10.64
CA CYS A 263 -1.45 -13.73 -9.96
C CYS A 263 -0.20 -13.61 -10.83
N PHE A 264 -0.36 -13.53 -12.15
CA PHE A 264 0.74 -13.75 -13.10
C PHE A 264 1.08 -12.51 -13.94
N PRO A 265 2.06 -11.69 -13.52
CA PRO A 265 2.52 -10.53 -14.30
C PRO A 265 2.99 -10.90 -15.70
N GLN A 266 3.49 -12.12 -15.91
CA GLN A 266 3.93 -12.59 -17.22
C GLN A 266 2.78 -12.69 -18.22
N LEU A 267 1.58 -13.12 -17.78
CA LEU A 267 0.40 -13.16 -18.64
C LEU A 267 -0.10 -11.76 -18.98
N ASP A 268 -0.08 -10.84 -18.01
CA ASP A 268 -0.41 -9.44 -18.25
C ASP A 268 0.52 -8.83 -19.31
N ARG A 269 1.84 -9.07 -19.18
CA ARG A 269 2.83 -8.61 -20.16
C ARG A 269 2.63 -9.24 -21.53
N LEU A 270 2.35 -10.55 -21.60
CA LEU A 270 2.08 -11.24 -22.86
C LEU A 270 0.80 -10.72 -23.54
N ALA A 271 -0.24 -10.41 -22.77
CA ALA A 271 -1.46 -9.79 -23.28
C ALA A 271 -1.16 -8.43 -23.90
N LEU A 272 -0.36 -7.60 -23.21
CA LEU A 272 0.04 -6.29 -23.69
C LEU A 272 0.86 -6.38 -24.98
N VAL A 273 1.85 -7.28 -25.06
CA VAL A 273 2.64 -7.51 -26.28
C VAL A 273 1.72 -7.86 -27.46
N LYS A 274 0.76 -8.77 -27.27
CA LYS A 274 -0.20 -9.12 -28.34
C LYS A 274 -1.08 -7.94 -28.75
N ILE A 275 -1.43 -7.05 -27.82
CA ILE A 275 -2.16 -5.80 -28.14
C ILE A 275 -1.28 -4.85 -28.94
N THR A 276 -0.01 -4.65 -28.54
CA THR A 276 0.90 -3.71 -29.23
C THR A 276 1.29 -4.20 -30.62
N GLU A 277 1.46 -5.51 -30.81
CA GLU A 277 1.67 -6.12 -32.14
C GLU A 277 0.49 -5.91 -33.10
N ASN A 278 -0.73 -5.83 -32.56
CA ASN A 278 -1.97 -5.70 -33.34
C ASN A 278 -2.62 -4.31 -33.18
N ILE A 279 -1.86 -3.30 -32.78
CA ILE A 279 -2.39 -1.99 -32.37
C ILE A 279 -3.22 -1.27 -33.45
N ARG A 280 -2.95 -1.58 -34.73
CA ARG A 280 -3.66 -1.01 -35.89
C ARG A 280 -5.02 -1.67 -36.13
N ASP A 281 -5.24 -2.88 -35.62
CA ASP A 281 -6.53 -3.56 -35.68
C ASP A 281 -7.40 -3.13 -34.48
N LYS A 282 -8.17 -2.06 -34.70
CA LYS A 282 -9.09 -1.52 -33.67
C LYS A 282 -10.11 -2.54 -33.18
N SER A 283 -10.54 -3.48 -34.03
CA SER A 283 -11.50 -4.50 -33.63
C SER A 283 -10.86 -5.47 -32.64
N PHE A 284 -9.65 -5.95 -32.97
CA PHE A 284 -8.88 -6.83 -32.10
C PHE A 284 -8.58 -6.16 -30.76
N VAL A 285 -8.03 -4.93 -30.77
CA VAL A 285 -7.68 -4.23 -29.52
C VAL A 285 -8.92 -4.03 -28.65
N ASN A 286 -10.03 -3.57 -29.21
CA ASN A 286 -11.26 -3.37 -28.45
C ASN A 286 -11.80 -4.68 -27.87
N GLU A 287 -11.82 -5.76 -28.64
CA GLU A 287 -12.23 -7.08 -28.16
C GLU A 287 -11.36 -7.54 -26.97
N LYS A 288 -10.03 -7.41 -27.08
CA LYS A 288 -9.11 -7.86 -26.02
C LYS A 288 -9.17 -6.99 -24.76
N LEU A 289 -9.33 -5.68 -24.91
CA LEU A 289 -9.54 -4.79 -23.77
C LEU A 289 -10.88 -5.06 -23.06
N GLN A 290 -11.91 -5.47 -23.79
CA GLN A 290 -13.18 -5.92 -23.18
C GLN A 290 -13.01 -7.19 -22.36
N ILE A 291 -12.24 -8.17 -22.85
CA ILE A 291 -11.90 -9.39 -22.08
C ILE A 291 -11.15 -9.01 -20.79
N LEU A 292 -10.19 -8.10 -20.88
CA LEU A 292 -9.41 -7.65 -19.73
C LEU A 292 -10.16 -6.71 -18.78
N HIS A 293 -11.35 -6.22 -19.14
CA HIS A 293 -12.07 -5.25 -18.32
C HIS A 293 -12.33 -5.77 -16.89
N GLN A 294 -12.71 -7.05 -16.74
CA GLN A 294 -12.92 -7.66 -15.44
C GLN A 294 -11.62 -7.74 -14.63
N ARG A 295 -10.50 -8.13 -15.27
CA ARG A 295 -9.17 -8.20 -14.67
C ARG A 295 -8.71 -6.83 -14.16
N ILE A 296 -8.92 -5.77 -14.94
CA ILE A 296 -8.40 -4.43 -14.62
C ILE A 296 -9.25 -3.72 -13.57
N ASN A 297 -10.58 -3.84 -13.64
CA ASN A 297 -11.50 -3.04 -12.82
C ASN A 297 -12.19 -3.80 -11.68
N GLN A 298 -12.30 -5.13 -11.78
CA GLN A 298 -13.17 -5.92 -10.91
C GLN A 298 -12.45 -7.09 -10.21
N SER A 299 -11.13 -7.23 -10.39
CA SER A 299 -10.39 -8.33 -9.79
C SER A 299 -10.45 -8.31 -8.26
N LYS A 300 -10.67 -9.49 -7.65
CA LYS A 300 -10.56 -9.72 -6.21
C LYS A 300 -9.10 -9.85 -5.77
N ALA A 301 -8.22 -10.21 -6.70
CA ALA A 301 -6.77 -10.30 -6.52
C ALA A 301 -6.06 -8.98 -6.88
N ARG A 302 -6.62 -7.84 -6.42
CA ARG A 302 -6.11 -6.48 -6.76
C ARG A 302 -4.61 -6.30 -6.60
N PRO A 303 -3.95 -6.83 -5.55
CA PRO A 303 -2.52 -6.63 -5.38
C PRO A 303 -1.64 -7.24 -6.48
N PHE A 304 -2.19 -8.14 -7.30
CA PHE A 304 -1.50 -8.75 -8.43
C PHE A 304 -1.87 -8.13 -9.78
N VAL A 305 -2.80 -7.16 -9.84
CA VAL A 305 -3.11 -6.42 -11.08
C VAL A 305 -2.01 -5.37 -11.30
N PRO A 306 -1.26 -5.41 -12.41
CA PRO A 306 -0.30 -4.35 -12.70
C PRO A 306 -0.99 -2.98 -12.84
N ALA A 307 -0.46 -1.96 -12.17
CA ALA A 307 -1.08 -0.63 -12.14
C ALA A 307 -1.18 0.01 -13.53
N TRP A 308 -0.20 -0.26 -14.40
CA TRP A 308 -0.11 0.29 -15.76
C TRP A 308 -1.26 -0.13 -16.69
N TRP A 309 -2.05 -1.16 -16.35
CA TRP A 309 -3.23 -1.51 -17.15
C TRP A 309 -4.27 -0.39 -17.23
N LYS A 310 -4.40 0.41 -16.17
CA LYS A 310 -5.30 1.55 -16.17
C LYS A 310 -4.84 2.61 -17.17
N ASP A 311 -3.53 2.82 -17.27
CA ASP A 311 -2.94 3.75 -18.23
C ASP A 311 -3.12 3.25 -19.68
N VAL A 312 -2.97 1.94 -19.91
CA VAL A 312 -3.29 1.31 -21.21
C VAL A 312 -4.75 1.55 -21.58
N LEU A 313 -5.70 1.33 -20.66
CA LEU A 313 -7.12 1.58 -20.93
C LEU A 313 -7.38 3.05 -21.28
N VAL A 314 -6.84 3.99 -20.50
CA VAL A 314 -7.00 5.43 -20.75
C VAL A 314 -6.48 5.78 -22.15
N LEU A 315 -5.31 5.28 -22.53
CA LEU A 315 -4.72 5.56 -23.84
C LEU A 315 -5.64 5.09 -24.98
N PHE A 316 -6.14 3.86 -24.94
CA PHE A 316 -6.94 3.28 -26.03
C PHE A 316 -8.42 3.67 -26.03
N GLN A 317 -8.99 4.04 -24.89
CA GLN A 317 -10.42 4.37 -24.78
C GLN A 317 -10.70 5.87 -24.90
N THR A 318 -9.67 6.72 -25.00
CA THR A 318 -9.89 8.15 -25.13
C THR A 318 -10.54 8.50 -26.47
N ASP A 319 -11.65 9.22 -26.40
CA ASP A 319 -12.36 9.71 -27.58
C ASP A 319 -11.89 11.11 -27.98
N VAL A 320 -11.32 11.22 -29.17
CA VAL A 320 -10.88 12.48 -29.79
C VAL A 320 -11.94 13.14 -30.67
N GLN A 321 -13.09 12.50 -30.91
CA GLN A 321 -14.18 13.09 -31.69
C GLN A 321 -14.66 14.46 -31.17
N PRO A 322 -14.73 14.73 -29.85
CA PRO A 322 -15.13 16.04 -29.33
C PRO A 322 -14.29 17.21 -29.87
N LEU A 323 -13.01 16.99 -30.21
CA LEU A 323 -12.13 18.03 -30.78
C LEU A 323 -12.67 18.61 -32.10
N SER A 324 -13.32 17.79 -32.92
CA SER A 324 -13.93 18.24 -34.19
C SER A 324 -15.07 19.26 -33.99
N ASN A 325 -15.65 19.29 -32.78
CA ASN A 325 -16.72 20.19 -32.41
C ASN A 325 -16.23 21.45 -31.71
N CYS A 326 -14.94 21.55 -31.35
CA CYS A 326 -14.37 22.76 -30.77
C CYS A 326 -14.47 23.93 -31.77
N LYS A 327 -14.93 25.09 -31.28
CA LYS A 327 -15.16 26.30 -32.11
C LYS A 327 -14.30 27.49 -31.71
N ASN A 328 -13.51 27.36 -30.65
CA ASN A 328 -12.66 28.40 -30.08
C ASN A 328 -11.61 27.77 -29.17
N LEU A 329 -10.61 28.56 -28.77
CA LEU A 329 -9.52 28.13 -27.90
C LEU A 329 -10.00 27.61 -26.52
N PRO A 330 -10.95 28.27 -25.82
CA PRO A 330 -11.45 27.76 -24.53
C PRO A 330 -12.05 26.35 -24.60
N ALA A 331 -12.73 25.98 -25.69
CA ALA A 331 -13.27 24.63 -25.87
C ALA A 331 -12.14 23.58 -26.00
N VAL A 332 -11.03 23.93 -26.66
CA VAL A 332 -9.86 23.05 -26.76
C VAL A 332 -9.17 22.92 -25.40
N VAL A 333 -9.06 24.01 -24.64
CA VAL A 333 -8.50 24.01 -23.28
C VAL A 333 -9.35 23.16 -22.34
N ASP A 334 -10.67 23.28 -22.39
CA ASP A 334 -11.60 22.45 -21.62
C ASP A 334 -11.39 20.96 -21.93
N TYR A 335 -11.42 20.59 -23.22
CA TYR A 335 -11.15 19.21 -23.64
C TYR A 335 -9.77 18.70 -23.16
N TYR A 336 -8.72 19.53 -23.27
CA TYR A 336 -7.39 19.16 -22.79
C TYR A 336 -7.43 18.86 -21.29
N THR A 337 -7.95 19.79 -20.49
CA THR A 337 -7.94 19.68 -19.03
C THR A 337 -8.82 18.54 -18.50
N THR A 338 -10.00 18.29 -19.10
CA THR A 338 -10.93 17.25 -18.64
C THR A 338 -10.62 15.86 -19.18
N THR A 339 -9.97 15.77 -20.34
CA THR A 339 -9.81 14.53 -21.10
C THR A 339 -8.36 14.24 -21.42
N PHE A 340 -7.69 15.08 -22.22
CA PHE A 340 -6.38 14.74 -22.79
C PHE A 340 -5.24 14.74 -21.76
N SER A 341 -5.35 15.54 -20.69
CA SER A 341 -4.42 15.53 -19.56
C SER A 341 -4.26 14.13 -18.94
N LYS A 342 -5.32 13.31 -18.97
CA LYS A 342 -5.29 11.90 -18.51
C LYS A 342 -4.50 11.02 -19.47
N VAL A 343 -4.51 11.32 -20.77
CA VAL A 343 -3.71 10.61 -21.79
C VAL A 343 -2.24 10.95 -21.63
N ASP A 344 -1.92 12.23 -21.40
CA ASP A 344 -0.56 12.69 -21.08
C ASP A 344 -0.01 11.97 -19.83
N ARG A 345 -0.81 11.85 -18.77
CA ARG A 345 -0.48 11.08 -17.57
C ARG A 345 -0.22 9.61 -17.90
N ALA A 346 -1.15 9.00 -18.65
CA ALA A 346 -1.09 7.59 -18.99
C ALA A 346 0.18 7.24 -19.76
N ILE A 347 0.51 8.00 -20.82
CA ILE A 347 1.73 7.73 -21.60
C ILE A 347 2.99 7.94 -20.77
N ARG A 348 3.01 8.92 -19.85
CA ARG A 348 4.15 9.13 -18.95
C ARG A 348 4.36 7.96 -17.99
N ASN A 349 3.29 7.45 -17.37
CA ASN A 349 3.36 6.24 -16.54
C ASN A 349 3.82 5.02 -17.35
N LEU A 350 3.38 4.90 -18.61
CA LEU A 350 3.83 3.82 -19.50
C LEU A 350 5.31 3.96 -19.88
N TYR A 351 5.82 5.17 -20.08
CA TYR A 351 7.27 5.39 -20.24
C TYR A 351 8.04 4.95 -18.99
N GLU A 352 7.56 5.28 -17.79
CA GLU A 352 8.23 4.87 -16.54
C GLU A 352 8.46 3.35 -16.47
N VAL A 353 7.46 2.58 -16.91
CA VAL A 353 7.50 1.10 -16.86
C VAL A 353 8.21 0.48 -18.05
N PHE A 354 7.97 0.99 -19.27
CA PHE A 354 8.30 0.28 -20.51
C PHE A 354 9.31 0.99 -21.41
N LEU A 355 9.90 2.13 -21.03
CA LEU A 355 10.83 2.86 -21.90
C LEU A 355 12.02 2.01 -22.41
N SER A 356 12.47 1.02 -21.62
CA SER A 356 13.54 0.08 -22.02
C SER A 356 13.06 -1.09 -22.89
N ASP A 357 11.75 -1.22 -23.11
CA ASP A 357 11.13 -2.29 -23.87
C ASP A 357 10.43 -1.74 -25.11
N GLU A 358 11.25 -1.48 -26.14
CA GLU A 358 10.81 -0.86 -27.39
C GLU A 358 9.65 -1.61 -28.05
N THR A 359 9.59 -2.95 -27.91
CA THR A 359 8.52 -3.79 -28.49
C THR A 359 7.13 -3.47 -27.95
N ILE A 360 7.07 -2.96 -26.72
CA ILE A 360 5.83 -2.56 -26.05
C ILE A 360 5.62 -1.04 -26.22
N ILE A 361 6.63 -0.23 -25.89
CA ILE A 361 6.43 1.21 -25.77
C ILE A 361 6.38 1.94 -27.11
N ARG A 362 7.14 1.51 -28.14
CA ARG A 362 7.16 2.19 -29.45
C ARG A 362 5.77 2.23 -30.10
N PRO A 363 5.03 1.11 -30.24
CA PRO A 363 3.70 1.15 -30.82
C PRO A 363 2.73 2.03 -30.02
N MET A 364 2.78 1.97 -28.68
CA MET A 364 1.91 2.80 -27.83
C MET A 364 2.24 4.29 -27.93
N GLN A 365 3.53 4.64 -28.03
CA GLN A 365 3.97 6.01 -28.27
C GLN A 365 3.47 6.52 -29.62
N GLU A 366 3.63 5.76 -30.71
CA GLU A 366 3.12 6.16 -32.03
C GLU A 366 1.59 6.36 -32.02
N TYR A 367 0.87 5.50 -31.29
CA TYR A 367 -0.57 5.65 -31.09
C TYR A 367 -0.91 6.94 -30.33
N TYR A 368 -0.22 7.21 -29.22
CA TYR A 368 -0.33 8.46 -28.47
C TYR A 368 -0.04 9.68 -29.36
N GLU A 369 1.03 9.64 -30.16
CA GLU A 369 1.41 10.70 -31.08
C GLU A 369 0.33 10.94 -32.14
N GLY A 370 -0.36 9.91 -32.60
CA GLY A 370 -1.54 10.02 -33.46
C GLY A 370 -2.68 10.79 -32.79
N LEU A 371 -3.00 10.48 -31.52
CA LEU A 371 -4.00 11.22 -30.75
C LEU A 371 -3.58 12.67 -30.51
N ASN A 372 -2.32 12.88 -30.13
CA ASN A 372 -1.76 14.19 -29.86
C ASN A 372 -1.71 15.04 -31.14
N SER A 373 -1.45 14.45 -32.31
CA SER A 373 -1.48 15.16 -33.59
C SER A 373 -2.86 15.79 -33.86
N ILE A 374 -3.95 15.07 -33.56
CA ILE A 374 -5.32 15.59 -33.70
C ILE A 374 -5.56 16.75 -32.73
N LEU A 375 -5.16 16.61 -31.46
CA LEU A 375 -5.23 17.70 -30.47
C LEU A 375 -4.46 18.93 -30.95
N LEU A 376 -3.22 18.73 -31.40
CA LEU A 376 -2.33 19.80 -31.83
C LEU A 376 -2.88 20.50 -33.07
N GLN A 377 -3.42 19.76 -34.04
CA GLN A 377 -4.08 20.35 -35.21
C GLN A 377 -5.20 21.31 -34.79
N THR A 378 -6.13 20.86 -33.94
CA THR A 378 -7.23 21.70 -33.45
C THR A 378 -6.72 22.87 -32.59
N TRP A 379 -5.73 22.65 -31.73
CA TRP A 379 -5.10 23.68 -30.92
C TRP A 379 -4.51 24.81 -31.78
N TYR A 380 -3.79 24.46 -32.85
CA TYR A 380 -3.13 25.43 -33.71
C TYR A 380 -4.07 26.14 -34.69
N GLU A 381 -5.29 25.64 -34.91
CA GLU A 381 -6.37 26.34 -35.65
C GLU A 381 -6.79 27.61 -34.90
N PHE A 382 -6.80 27.59 -33.56
CA PHE A 382 -7.20 28.72 -32.71
C PHE A 382 -6.02 29.48 -32.10
N ALA A 383 -4.79 29.27 -32.59
CA ALA A 383 -3.59 29.91 -32.06
C ALA A 383 -3.64 31.45 -32.07
N SER A 384 -4.41 32.06 -32.97
CA SER A 384 -4.59 33.52 -33.02
C SER A 384 -5.43 34.08 -31.85
N GLU A 385 -6.21 33.24 -31.17
CA GLU A 385 -7.01 33.63 -29.99
C GLU A 385 -6.19 33.59 -28.69
N TYR A 386 -5.00 33.02 -28.73
CA TYR A 386 -4.17 32.85 -27.54
C TYR A 386 -3.69 34.19 -26.97
N GLN A 387 -3.81 34.30 -25.65
CA GLN A 387 -3.24 35.36 -24.84
C GLN A 387 -2.75 34.73 -23.53
N SER A 388 -1.56 35.13 -23.08
CA SER A 388 -1.09 34.77 -21.75
C SER A 388 -1.76 35.64 -20.69
N ASP A 389 -2.15 35.02 -19.58
CA ASP A 389 -2.73 35.65 -18.39
C ASP A 389 -1.83 35.51 -17.15
N GLN A 390 -0.51 35.32 -17.37
CA GLN A 390 0.50 35.28 -16.29
C GLN A 390 0.90 36.64 -15.74
N GLN A 391 0.80 37.69 -16.56
CA GLN A 391 1.36 39.01 -16.26
C GLN A 391 0.78 39.58 -14.95
N GLY A 392 1.64 39.79 -13.96
CA GLY A 392 1.29 40.42 -12.69
C GLY A 392 0.36 39.57 -11.80
N TYR A 393 0.25 38.26 -12.04
CA TYR A 393 -0.68 37.42 -11.29
C TYR A 393 -0.42 37.41 -9.78
N LEU A 394 0.84 37.21 -9.34
CA LEU A 394 1.16 37.20 -7.90
C LEU A 394 0.96 38.57 -7.25
N PRO A 395 1.41 39.70 -7.86
CA PRO A 395 1.05 41.03 -7.38
C PRO A 395 -0.47 41.22 -7.19
N GLU A 396 -1.27 40.83 -8.19
CA GLU A 396 -2.72 40.95 -8.12
C GLU A 396 -3.30 40.09 -6.99
N LEU A 397 -2.89 38.83 -6.88
CA LEU A 397 -3.33 37.91 -5.83
C LEU A 397 -3.01 38.48 -4.44
N PHE A 398 -1.74 38.84 -4.19
CA PHE A 398 -1.30 39.30 -2.88
C PHE A 398 -1.88 40.67 -2.49
N SER A 399 -2.19 41.52 -3.46
CA SER A 399 -2.89 42.80 -3.19
C SER A 399 -4.31 42.60 -2.65
N LYS A 400 -4.99 41.50 -3.00
CA LYS A 400 -6.39 41.23 -2.65
C LYS A 400 -6.55 40.36 -1.41
N VAL A 401 -5.60 39.46 -1.12
CA VAL A 401 -5.72 38.53 0.02
C VAL A 401 -5.52 39.24 1.36
N THR A 402 -6.40 38.93 2.31
CA THR A 402 -6.34 39.39 3.70
C THR A 402 -6.06 38.27 4.68
N GLN A 403 -6.41 37.05 4.31
CA GLN A 403 -6.21 35.83 5.10
C GLN A 403 -4.83 35.22 4.88
N LYS A 404 -4.44 34.32 5.78
CA LYS A 404 -3.18 33.57 5.73
C LYS A 404 -3.13 32.70 4.47
N THR A 405 -2.22 33.02 3.55
CA THR A 405 -2.14 32.44 2.20
C THR A 405 -0.74 31.97 1.86
N ALA A 406 -0.62 30.78 1.29
CA ALA A 406 0.62 30.27 0.73
C ALA A 406 0.50 30.07 -0.78
N VAL A 407 1.54 30.40 -1.53
CA VAL A 407 1.61 30.14 -2.97
C VAL A 407 2.84 29.29 -3.24
N ILE A 408 2.63 28.08 -3.76
CA ILE A 408 3.68 27.24 -4.33
C ILE A 408 3.82 27.63 -5.79
N VAL A 409 5.02 28.10 -6.15
CA VAL A 409 5.41 28.39 -7.53
C VAL A 409 6.33 27.28 -8.00
N GLY A 410 5.77 26.36 -8.78
CA GLY A 410 6.50 25.31 -9.46
C GLY A 410 7.27 25.83 -10.66
N ASP A 411 8.36 25.13 -10.97
CA ASP A 411 9.16 25.27 -12.18
C ASP A 411 8.88 24.03 -13.04
N GLY A 412 8.15 24.20 -14.16
CA GLY A 412 7.80 23.10 -15.05
C GLY A 412 6.70 22.13 -14.55
N VAL A 413 5.73 22.54 -13.71
CA VAL A 413 4.65 21.64 -13.26
C VAL A 413 3.56 21.49 -14.33
N ARG A 414 3.52 20.36 -15.03
CA ARG A 414 2.43 20.09 -15.99
C ARG A 414 1.06 20.00 -15.33
N TYR A 415 0.03 20.40 -16.08
CA TYR A 415 -1.37 20.32 -15.62
C TYR A 415 -1.77 18.92 -15.14
N GLU A 416 -1.36 17.86 -15.85
CA GLU A 416 -1.69 16.48 -15.46
C GLU A 416 -1.09 16.07 -14.10
N MET A 417 0.10 16.58 -13.75
CA MET A 417 0.74 16.33 -12.46
C MET A 417 -0.05 17.03 -11.35
N ALA A 418 -0.42 18.29 -11.57
CA ALA A 418 -1.24 19.05 -10.64
C ALA A 418 -2.65 18.42 -10.47
N GLU A 419 -3.23 17.86 -11.53
CA GLU A 419 -4.51 17.16 -11.46
C GLU A 419 -4.41 15.88 -10.61
N PHE A 420 -3.33 15.13 -10.72
CA PHE A 420 -3.08 13.98 -9.85
C PHE A 420 -2.98 14.40 -8.38
N VAL A 421 -2.20 15.44 -8.08
CA VAL A 421 -2.09 16.04 -6.74
C VAL A 421 -3.47 16.49 -6.23
N ALA A 422 -4.26 17.14 -7.07
CA ALA A 422 -5.60 17.59 -6.77
C ALA A 422 -6.56 16.45 -6.46
N ALA A 423 -6.56 15.38 -7.25
CA ALA A 423 -7.41 14.23 -7.06
C ALA A 423 -7.14 13.51 -5.73
N ASP A 424 -5.87 13.46 -5.29
CA ASP A 424 -5.54 12.89 -3.98
C ASP A 424 -6.03 13.79 -2.82
N LEU A 425 -5.72 15.09 -2.88
CA LEU A 425 -6.06 16.03 -1.82
C LEU A 425 -7.56 16.31 -1.71
N GLN A 426 -8.33 16.20 -2.81
CA GLN A 426 -9.77 16.42 -2.82
C GLN A 426 -10.55 15.45 -1.90
N LYS A 427 -9.95 14.31 -1.53
CA LYS A 427 -10.53 13.36 -0.55
C LYS A 427 -10.71 13.99 0.83
N HIS A 428 -9.91 15.02 1.16
CA HIS A 428 -9.86 15.62 2.48
C HIS A 428 -10.05 17.14 2.48
N PHE A 429 -9.82 17.80 1.34
CA PHE A 429 -9.83 19.25 1.20
C PHE A 429 -10.71 19.71 0.03
N ARG A 430 -11.08 20.98 0.03
CA ARG A 430 -11.71 21.61 -1.13
C ARG A 430 -10.62 21.99 -2.13
N VAL A 431 -10.81 21.60 -3.38
CA VAL A 431 -9.93 21.96 -4.49
C VAL A 431 -10.71 22.75 -5.53
N ASP A 432 -10.21 23.93 -5.87
CA ASP A 432 -10.67 24.75 -6.98
C ASP A 432 -9.63 24.65 -8.10
N ARG A 433 -10.06 24.10 -9.24
CA ARG A 433 -9.21 23.82 -10.40
C ARG A 433 -9.42 24.94 -11.41
N GLN A 434 -8.43 25.81 -11.50
CA GLN A 434 -8.37 26.82 -12.54
C GLN A 434 -7.11 26.62 -13.37
N ILE A 435 -7.08 27.27 -14.52
CA ILE A 435 -5.92 27.30 -15.40
C ILE A 435 -5.38 28.71 -15.55
N MET A 436 -4.20 28.75 -16.14
CA MET A 436 -3.54 29.93 -16.69
C MET A 436 -2.86 29.49 -18.00
N MET A 437 -2.57 30.45 -18.87
CA MET A 437 -1.91 30.30 -20.16
C MET A 437 -0.49 30.86 -20.04
N ALA A 438 0.51 29.98 -20.16
CA ALA A 438 1.91 30.35 -20.10
C ALA A 438 2.29 31.31 -21.25
N GLY A 439 3.23 32.22 -21.02
CA GLY A 439 3.78 33.12 -22.03
C GLY A 439 4.66 32.41 -23.07
N MET A 440 4.98 33.12 -24.16
CA MET A 440 5.89 32.65 -25.21
C MET A 440 7.21 33.47 -25.25
N PRO A 441 8.38 32.81 -25.26
CA PRO A 441 8.57 31.36 -25.16
C PRO A 441 8.19 30.83 -23.77
N SER A 442 7.73 29.58 -23.71
CA SER A 442 7.29 28.95 -22.46
C SER A 442 8.45 28.46 -21.61
N GLU A 443 9.29 29.40 -21.17
CA GLU A 443 10.53 29.15 -20.41
C GLU A 443 10.51 29.86 -19.05
N THR A 444 11.33 29.36 -18.13
CA THR A 444 11.39 29.82 -16.74
C THR A 444 11.65 31.32 -16.59
N GLU A 445 12.61 31.90 -17.34
CA GLU A 445 13.02 33.28 -17.11
C GLU A 445 11.88 34.28 -17.36
N HIS A 446 11.20 34.13 -18.48
CA HIS A 446 10.14 35.01 -18.92
C HIS A 446 8.90 34.83 -18.08
N ASN A 447 8.45 33.59 -17.93
CA ASN A 447 7.15 33.31 -17.34
C ASN A 447 7.16 33.45 -15.81
N MET A 448 8.28 33.16 -15.13
CA MET A 448 8.42 33.52 -13.72
C MET A 448 8.45 35.03 -13.52
N SER A 449 9.09 35.81 -14.41
CA SER A 449 9.07 37.28 -14.29
C SER A 449 7.67 37.84 -14.50
N ALA A 450 6.92 37.28 -15.46
CA ALA A 450 5.50 37.58 -15.67
C ALA A 450 4.67 37.33 -14.40
N LEU A 451 4.84 36.18 -13.75
CA LEU A 451 4.11 35.83 -12.53
C LEU A 451 4.41 36.76 -11.35
N TYR A 452 5.70 37.01 -11.08
CA TYR A 452 6.14 37.73 -9.86
C TYR A 452 6.01 39.25 -9.96
N VAL A 453 6.15 39.82 -11.16
CA VAL A 453 6.29 41.28 -11.34
C VAL A 453 5.30 41.82 -12.37
N GLY A 454 5.25 41.21 -13.56
CA GLY A 454 4.40 41.68 -14.66
C GLY A 454 5.01 42.82 -15.48
N ASP A 455 4.15 43.60 -16.14
CA ASP A 455 4.51 44.73 -17.03
C ASP A 455 5.54 44.39 -18.12
N ASN A 456 5.57 43.12 -18.57
CA ASN A 456 6.55 42.59 -19.51
C ASN A 456 8.02 42.78 -19.07
N GLN A 457 8.28 42.95 -17.77
CA GLN A 457 9.63 42.98 -17.25
C GLN A 457 10.20 41.56 -17.20
N VAL A 458 11.44 41.40 -17.66
CA VAL A 458 12.18 40.14 -17.57
C VAL A 458 13.34 40.34 -16.62
N LEU A 459 13.27 39.71 -15.45
CA LEU A 459 14.30 39.78 -14.42
C LEU A 459 15.01 38.42 -14.36
N PRO A 460 16.28 38.30 -14.82
CA PRO A 460 16.97 37.01 -14.84
C PRO A 460 17.21 36.42 -13.44
N ILE A 461 17.39 37.30 -12.45
CA ILE A 461 17.74 36.91 -11.09
C ILE A 461 16.47 36.66 -10.27
N HIS A 462 16.30 35.43 -9.79
CA HIS A 462 15.15 35.01 -8.98
C HIS A 462 14.88 35.93 -7.78
N ARG A 463 15.94 36.31 -7.05
CA ARG A 463 15.83 37.18 -5.87
C ARG A 463 15.28 38.59 -6.20
N ASP A 464 15.53 39.09 -7.41
CA ASP A 464 15.02 40.38 -7.83
C ASP A 464 13.51 40.31 -8.12
N ARG A 465 13.01 39.16 -8.59
CA ARG A 465 11.57 38.89 -8.74
C ARG A 465 10.86 38.88 -7.38
N GLU A 466 11.44 38.21 -6.38
CA GLU A 466 10.90 38.19 -5.01
C GLU A 466 10.86 39.59 -4.41
N LYS A 467 11.96 40.35 -4.55
CA LYS A 467 12.03 41.75 -4.12
C LYS A 467 10.95 42.60 -4.78
N GLY A 468 10.80 42.48 -6.10
CA GLY A 468 9.78 43.20 -6.88
C GLY A 468 8.36 42.89 -6.40
N LEU A 469 8.04 41.61 -6.14
CA LEU A 469 6.73 41.21 -5.61
C LEU A 469 6.43 41.84 -4.24
N THR A 470 7.43 41.88 -3.34
CA THR A 470 7.27 42.53 -2.03
C THR A 470 7.04 44.04 -2.18
N GLU A 471 7.80 44.71 -3.05
CA GLU A 471 7.70 46.15 -3.30
C GLU A 471 6.35 46.53 -3.92
N LEU A 472 5.84 45.74 -4.87
CA LEU A 472 4.57 45.98 -5.54
C LEU A 472 3.35 45.75 -4.64
N THR A 473 3.44 44.81 -3.70
CA THR A 473 2.29 44.40 -2.85
C THR A 473 2.29 45.08 -1.48
N GLY A 474 3.46 45.50 -0.99
CA GLY A 474 3.62 46.02 0.39
C GLY A 474 3.35 44.98 1.48
N LYS A 475 3.22 43.70 1.13
CA LYS A 475 2.93 42.61 2.07
C LYS A 475 4.23 42.04 2.66
N PRO A 476 4.24 41.62 3.95
CA PRO A 476 5.40 40.96 4.54
C PRO A 476 5.48 39.49 4.08
N ILE A 477 5.77 39.29 2.80
CA ILE A 477 5.86 37.96 2.18
C ILE A 477 7.16 37.29 2.60
N VAL A 478 7.06 36.04 3.06
CA VAL A 478 8.23 35.21 3.35
C VAL A 478 8.45 34.24 2.19
N TYR A 479 9.68 34.21 1.70
CA TYR A 479 10.11 33.37 0.58
C TYR A 479 10.93 32.19 1.08
N LEU A 480 10.56 30.97 0.67
CA LEU A 480 11.26 29.73 1.04
C LEU A 480 11.28 28.77 -0.15
N SER A 481 12.15 27.77 -0.08
CA SER A 481 12.01 26.57 -0.91
C SER A 481 10.98 25.62 -0.28
N LEU A 482 10.21 24.92 -1.09
CA LEU A 482 9.10 24.05 -0.64
C LEU A 482 9.59 22.95 0.33
N ASP A 483 10.79 22.41 0.11
CA ASP A 483 11.40 21.39 0.98
C ASP A 483 11.61 21.89 2.42
N LYS A 484 11.79 23.21 2.61
CA LYS A 484 12.00 23.85 3.92
C LYS A 484 10.71 24.08 4.71
N VAL A 485 9.54 23.80 4.14
CA VAL A 485 8.27 23.92 4.88
C VAL A 485 8.17 22.81 5.91
N ASN A 486 8.10 23.20 7.19
CA ASN A 486 7.97 22.31 8.34
C ASN A 486 6.92 22.86 9.31
N TYR A 487 6.50 22.05 10.28
CA TYR A 487 5.75 22.56 11.42
C TYR A 487 6.53 23.67 12.16
N GLY A 488 5.81 24.61 12.79
CA GLY A 488 6.36 25.78 13.49
C GLY A 488 6.44 27.05 12.63
N LEU A 489 6.11 26.98 11.34
CA LEU A 489 6.07 28.15 10.46
C LEU A 489 4.89 29.08 10.80
N THR A 490 5.17 30.37 11.01
CA THR A 490 4.18 31.35 11.49
C THR A 490 3.88 32.48 10.50
N ALA A 491 4.52 32.52 9.33
CA ALA A 491 4.34 33.61 8.37
C ALA A 491 2.92 33.65 7.81
N ASP A 492 2.32 34.83 7.66
CA ASP A 492 0.96 34.95 7.12
C ASP A 492 0.89 34.81 5.60
N PHE A 493 1.92 35.28 4.90
CA PHE A 493 2.01 35.24 3.44
C PHE A 493 3.28 34.51 3.03
N LEU A 494 3.14 33.41 2.28
CA LEU A 494 4.26 32.62 1.78
C LEU A 494 4.30 32.59 0.26
N VAL A 495 5.51 32.65 -0.28
CA VAL A 495 5.83 32.19 -1.63
C VAL A 495 6.88 31.10 -1.53
N LEU A 496 6.58 29.94 -2.09
CA LEU A 496 7.36 28.72 -1.96
C LEU A 496 7.84 28.29 -3.35
N SER A 497 9.14 28.34 -3.59
CA SER A 497 9.71 27.86 -4.84
C SER A 497 9.81 26.33 -4.85
N TYR A 498 9.45 25.72 -5.99
CA TYR A 498 9.59 24.29 -6.20
C TYR A 498 10.20 24.00 -7.57
N LYS A 499 11.51 23.75 -7.58
CA LYS A 499 12.34 23.74 -8.81
C LYS A 499 12.74 22.34 -9.28
N ASP A 500 12.39 21.31 -8.51
CA ASP A 500 12.97 19.99 -8.68
C ASP A 500 12.54 19.32 -10.00
N ILE A 501 11.32 19.60 -10.48
CA ILE A 501 10.80 19.00 -11.72
C ILE A 501 11.64 19.44 -12.92
N ASP A 502 11.71 20.75 -13.19
CA ASP A 502 12.47 21.27 -14.32
C ASP A 502 13.97 20.99 -14.18
N SER A 503 14.57 21.29 -13.02
CA SER A 503 16.01 21.07 -12.81
C SER A 503 16.44 19.61 -12.99
N VAL A 504 15.64 18.66 -12.53
CA VAL A 504 15.91 17.23 -12.74
C VAL A 504 15.55 16.79 -14.15
N GLY A 505 14.51 17.36 -14.74
CA GLY A 505 14.14 17.20 -16.15
C GLY A 505 15.28 17.57 -17.09
N GLU A 506 15.84 18.77 -16.97
CA GLU A 506 16.97 19.23 -17.79
C GLU A 506 18.23 18.35 -17.58
N LYS A 507 18.48 17.92 -16.34
CA LYS A 507 19.67 17.14 -16.00
C LYS A 507 19.60 15.68 -16.43
N LEU A 508 18.46 15.03 -16.22
CA LEU A 508 18.28 13.58 -16.44
C LEU A 508 17.49 13.27 -17.72
N GLN A 509 16.90 14.28 -18.37
CA GLN A 509 16.10 14.12 -19.58
C GLN A 509 14.97 13.11 -19.37
N LEU A 510 14.77 12.15 -20.27
CA LEU A 510 13.79 11.06 -20.06
C LEU A 510 14.05 10.22 -18.80
N GLY A 511 15.30 10.21 -18.30
CA GLY A 511 15.64 9.56 -17.05
C GLY A 511 14.91 10.15 -15.83
N ALA A 512 14.46 11.41 -15.91
CA ALA A 512 13.71 12.09 -14.85
C ALA A 512 12.33 11.46 -14.60
N ILE A 513 11.78 10.72 -15.56
CA ILE A 513 10.47 10.07 -15.44
C ILE A 513 10.39 9.18 -14.18
N LYS A 514 11.52 8.56 -13.79
CA LYS A 514 11.61 7.67 -12.63
C LYS A 514 11.40 8.34 -11.27
N VAL A 515 11.44 9.67 -11.21
CA VAL A 515 11.34 10.43 -9.94
C VAL A 515 10.17 11.42 -9.92
N PHE A 516 9.44 11.59 -11.02
CA PHE A 516 8.31 12.52 -11.06
C PHE A 516 7.18 12.16 -10.08
N SER A 517 6.96 10.88 -9.81
CA SER A 517 5.99 10.41 -8.79
C SER A 517 6.40 10.83 -7.37
N GLU A 518 7.71 10.90 -7.08
CA GLU A 518 8.22 11.41 -5.80
C GLU A 518 7.92 12.91 -5.65
N PHE A 519 8.07 13.69 -6.72
CA PHE A 519 7.76 15.12 -6.73
C PHE A 519 6.29 15.42 -6.48
N GLU A 520 5.40 14.64 -7.08
CA GLU A 520 3.96 14.72 -6.82
C GLU A 520 3.63 14.37 -5.36
N THR A 521 4.30 13.37 -4.80
CA THR A 521 4.17 13.00 -3.39
C THR A 521 4.59 14.15 -2.48
N VAL A 522 5.72 14.81 -2.77
CA VAL A 522 6.16 16.01 -2.04
C VAL A 522 5.11 17.12 -2.11
N LEU A 523 4.53 17.39 -3.28
CA LEU A 523 3.46 18.40 -3.43
C LEU A 523 2.25 18.05 -2.56
N ILE A 524 1.78 16.80 -2.60
CA ILE A 524 0.65 16.32 -1.78
C ILE A 524 0.94 16.55 -0.28
N GLU A 525 2.09 16.09 0.19
CA GLU A 525 2.49 16.19 1.60
C GLU A 525 2.62 17.64 2.05
N LYS A 526 3.26 18.50 1.25
CA LYS A 526 3.53 19.89 1.61
C LYS A 526 2.28 20.76 1.53
N ILE A 527 1.39 20.56 0.57
CA ILE A 527 0.09 21.25 0.53
C ILE A 527 -0.75 20.87 1.75
N LYS A 528 -0.80 19.58 2.09
CA LYS A 528 -1.49 19.10 3.30
C LYS A 528 -0.89 19.72 4.57
N LEU A 529 0.44 19.79 4.67
CA LEU A 529 1.13 20.43 5.78
C LEU A 529 0.79 21.92 5.90
N LEU A 530 0.76 22.67 4.78
CA LEU A 530 0.37 24.08 4.78
C LEU A 530 -1.07 24.27 5.27
N LEU A 531 -2.02 23.47 4.78
CA LEU A 531 -3.40 23.54 5.28
C LEU A 531 -3.47 23.22 6.78
N ASN A 532 -2.66 22.27 7.25
CA ASN A 532 -2.54 21.95 8.68
C ASN A 532 -1.87 23.06 9.50
N LEU A 533 -0.98 23.86 8.91
CA LEU A 533 -0.38 25.07 9.50
C LEU A 533 -1.35 26.26 9.59
N GLY A 534 -2.59 26.08 9.15
CA GLY A 534 -3.66 27.08 9.23
C GLY A 534 -3.70 28.05 8.05
N TYR A 535 -2.96 27.78 6.95
CA TYR A 535 -3.17 28.51 5.70
C TYR A 535 -4.58 28.24 5.19
N GLN A 536 -5.34 29.32 4.94
CA GLN A 536 -6.73 29.23 4.49
C GLN A 536 -6.79 28.86 3.01
N ASP A 537 -5.89 29.47 2.24
CA ASP A 537 -5.70 29.21 0.82
C ASP A 537 -4.25 28.80 0.58
N VAL A 538 -4.08 27.68 -0.12
CA VAL A 538 -2.79 27.25 -0.68
C VAL A 538 -2.96 27.22 -2.20
N TYR A 539 -2.18 28.01 -2.93
CA TYR A 539 -2.19 28.02 -4.38
C TYR A 539 -1.03 27.19 -4.93
N LEU A 540 -1.28 26.41 -5.99
CA LEU A 540 -0.26 25.79 -6.81
C LEU A 540 -0.32 26.43 -8.20
N VAL A 541 0.74 27.16 -8.55
CA VAL A 541 0.93 27.77 -9.86
C VAL A 541 2.29 27.36 -10.42
N THR A 542 2.50 27.55 -11.71
CA THR A 542 3.78 27.29 -12.37
C THR A 542 4.00 28.32 -13.47
N ASP A 543 5.21 28.38 -13.98
CA ASP A 543 5.64 29.19 -15.12
C ASP A 543 5.36 28.55 -16.49
N HIS A 544 5.61 27.26 -16.66
CA HIS A 544 5.34 26.51 -17.89
C HIS A 544 5.15 25.03 -17.57
N GLY A 545 4.75 24.26 -18.58
CA GLY A 545 4.86 22.80 -18.60
C GLY A 545 6.03 22.33 -19.46
N PHE A 546 6.03 21.05 -19.85
CA PHE A 546 7.08 20.44 -20.66
C PHE A 546 6.51 19.34 -21.56
N VAL A 547 7.30 18.95 -22.56
CA VAL A 547 7.05 17.79 -23.41
C VAL A 547 8.10 16.72 -23.14
N LEU A 548 7.64 15.47 -23.07
CA LEU A 548 8.50 14.29 -23.09
C LEU A 548 8.53 13.74 -24.51
N THR A 549 9.72 13.56 -25.08
CA THR A 549 9.83 13.10 -26.47
C THR A 549 9.63 11.60 -26.64
N GLY A 550 9.65 10.84 -25.53
CA GLY A 550 9.72 9.38 -25.58
C GLY A 550 10.93 8.90 -26.36
N LEU A 551 10.80 7.78 -27.06
CA LEU A 551 11.84 7.31 -27.98
C LEU A 551 11.94 8.27 -29.17
N LEU A 552 13.07 8.95 -29.31
CA LEU A 552 13.29 10.00 -30.31
C LEU A 552 14.38 9.59 -31.32
N GLU A 553 14.08 9.69 -32.61
CA GLU A 553 15.04 9.47 -33.69
C GLU A 553 15.55 10.79 -34.30
N GLU A 554 16.68 10.73 -35.01
CA GLU A 554 17.22 11.92 -35.69
C GLU A 554 16.31 12.47 -36.79
N ALA A 555 15.46 11.63 -37.37
CA ALA A 555 14.48 12.00 -38.40
C ALA A 555 13.25 12.71 -37.81
N ASP A 556 12.98 12.54 -36.51
CA ASP A 556 11.88 13.24 -35.83
C ASP A 556 12.19 14.73 -35.57
N LYS A 557 13.47 15.12 -35.64
CA LYS A 557 13.92 16.48 -35.31
C LYS A 557 13.69 17.44 -36.46
N ILE A 558 13.28 18.66 -36.12
CA ILE A 558 13.00 19.72 -37.09
C ILE A 558 14.29 20.48 -37.39
N ASP A 559 14.63 20.61 -38.67
CA ASP A 559 15.79 21.41 -39.04
C ASP A 559 15.50 22.92 -38.91
N PRO A 560 16.37 23.69 -38.22
CA PRO A 560 16.19 25.12 -38.08
C PRO A 560 16.51 25.86 -39.40
N LEU A 561 15.77 26.93 -39.71
CA LEU A 561 15.97 27.75 -40.92
C LEU A 561 17.40 28.29 -41.01
N PRO A 562 18.13 28.15 -42.12
CA PRO A 562 19.52 28.60 -42.23
C PRO A 562 19.66 30.14 -42.17
N GLY A 563 20.76 30.65 -41.61
CA GLY A 563 21.09 32.09 -41.61
C GLY A 563 21.67 32.63 -40.29
N PRO A 564 22.35 33.78 -40.29
CA PRO A 564 22.82 34.48 -39.09
C PRO A 564 21.66 35.21 -38.37
N GLY A 565 21.90 35.69 -37.14
CA GLY A 565 20.94 36.53 -36.40
C GLY A 565 19.79 35.77 -35.74
N LYS A 566 20.00 34.49 -35.42
CA LYS A 566 19.03 33.61 -34.77
C LYS A 566 19.64 32.87 -33.58
N GLU A 567 18.80 32.53 -32.61
CA GLU A 567 19.11 31.62 -31.51
C GLU A 567 18.18 30.42 -31.60
N VAL A 568 18.72 29.20 -31.58
CA VAL A 568 17.96 27.96 -31.74
C VAL A 568 17.96 27.19 -30.43
N HIS A 569 16.78 27.04 -29.86
CA HIS A 569 16.50 26.20 -28.70
C HIS A 569 15.74 24.95 -29.12
N GLU A 570 15.51 24.02 -28.20
CA GLU A 570 14.84 22.76 -28.51
C GLU A 570 13.40 22.94 -28.99
N ARG A 571 12.66 23.92 -28.46
CA ARG A 571 11.23 24.09 -28.78
C ARG A 571 10.87 25.42 -29.43
N PHE A 572 11.82 26.34 -29.53
CA PHE A 572 11.62 27.64 -30.17
C PHE A 572 12.90 28.18 -30.81
N ILE A 573 12.73 29.18 -31.68
CA ILE A 573 13.81 29.94 -32.31
C ILE A 573 13.56 31.43 -32.09
N ARG A 574 14.57 32.18 -31.68
CA ARG A 574 14.53 33.65 -31.63
C ARG A 574 15.20 34.26 -32.85
N THR A 575 14.67 35.37 -33.34
CA THR A 575 15.29 36.14 -34.43
C THR A 575 15.19 37.65 -34.19
N VAL A 576 16.17 38.37 -34.74
CA VAL A 576 16.17 39.85 -34.75
C VAL A 576 15.12 40.37 -35.72
N ASP A 577 15.12 39.83 -36.94
CA ASP A 577 14.21 40.24 -38.02
C ASP A 577 13.03 39.26 -38.14
N LYS A 578 11.90 39.76 -38.65
CA LYS A 578 10.74 38.93 -38.95
C LYS A 578 11.09 37.96 -40.07
N LEU A 579 10.95 36.68 -39.82
CA LEU A 579 11.13 35.67 -40.84
C LEU A 579 9.97 35.74 -41.85
N PRO A 580 10.21 35.40 -43.13
CA PRO A 580 9.13 35.17 -44.09
C PRO A 580 8.15 34.15 -43.49
N SER A 581 6.85 34.36 -43.69
CA SER A 581 5.81 33.45 -43.19
C SER A 581 6.09 32.02 -43.66
N GLY A 582 6.54 31.16 -42.73
CA GLY A 582 6.67 29.72 -42.90
C GLY A 582 5.63 28.98 -42.06
N ASP A 583 5.71 27.65 -42.02
CA ASP A 583 4.78 26.78 -41.26
C ASP A 583 4.89 26.92 -39.72
N TRP A 584 5.67 27.89 -39.22
CA TRP A 584 5.90 28.13 -37.80
C TRP A 584 5.03 29.26 -37.26
N LEU A 585 4.69 29.17 -35.98
CA LEU A 585 3.95 30.19 -35.26
C LEU A 585 4.91 31.29 -34.82
N ALA A 586 4.58 32.54 -35.13
CA ALA A 586 5.40 33.70 -34.81
C ALA A 586 4.77 34.52 -33.70
N PHE A 587 5.58 34.89 -32.70
CA PHE A 587 5.21 35.72 -31.57
C PHE A 587 6.13 36.93 -31.51
N GLU A 588 5.56 38.12 -31.33
CA GLU A 588 6.33 39.35 -31.08
C GLU A 588 6.66 39.41 -29.59
N SER A 589 7.90 39.08 -29.25
CA SER A 589 8.39 39.00 -27.87
C SER A 589 9.84 39.47 -27.86
N ARG A 590 10.05 40.69 -27.35
CA ARG A 590 11.37 41.34 -27.34
C ARG A 590 12.19 40.82 -26.17
N TYR A 591 13.40 40.35 -26.47
CA TYR A 591 14.37 39.93 -25.47
C TYR A 591 15.79 40.11 -26.01
N ALA A 592 16.60 40.88 -25.29
CA ALA A 592 17.93 41.32 -25.74
C ALA A 592 17.85 41.93 -27.17
N GLU A 593 18.63 41.44 -28.13
CA GLU A 593 18.59 41.86 -29.53
C GLU A 593 17.44 41.25 -30.36
N PHE A 594 16.76 40.23 -29.83
CA PHE A 594 15.72 39.49 -30.55
C PHE A 594 14.35 40.15 -30.42
N ASN A 595 13.58 40.16 -31.51
CA ASN A 595 12.24 40.75 -31.54
C ASN A 595 11.13 39.72 -31.73
N TYR A 596 11.47 38.54 -32.23
CA TYR A 596 10.51 37.51 -32.62
C TYR A 596 10.89 36.14 -32.06
N VAL A 597 9.88 35.38 -31.67
CA VAL A 597 9.99 33.99 -31.21
C VAL A 597 9.14 33.12 -32.14
N TYR A 598 9.70 32.00 -32.58
CA TYR A 598 9.03 31.04 -33.46
C TYR A 598 8.92 29.68 -32.80
N ALA A 599 7.73 29.08 -32.84
CA ALA A 599 7.50 27.72 -32.41
C ALA A 599 6.99 26.87 -33.58
N ALA A 600 7.41 25.60 -33.64
CA ALA A 600 6.86 24.66 -34.60
C ALA A 600 5.40 24.30 -34.27
N ARG A 601 4.59 24.03 -35.29
CA ARG A 601 3.24 23.48 -35.14
C ARG A 601 3.24 21.97 -34.82
N ASN A 602 4.09 21.55 -33.89
CA ASN A 602 4.13 20.18 -33.38
C ASN A 602 4.88 20.12 -32.01
N HIS A 603 4.94 18.92 -31.42
CA HIS A 603 5.63 18.67 -30.16
C HIS A 603 7.09 18.18 -30.34
N ARG A 604 7.60 18.10 -31.57
CA ARG A 604 8.96 17.62 -31.86
C ARG A 604 10.00 18.72 -31.65
N PRO A 605 11.22 18.39 -31.22
CA PRO A 605 12.24 19.38 -30.98
C PRO A 605 12.95 19.82 -32.28
N PHE A 606 13.48 21.03 -32.30
CA PHE A 606 14.44 21.48 -33.30
C PHE A 606 15.79 20.81 -33.09
N ARG A 607 16.51 20.60 -34.19
CA ARG A 607 17.92 20.20 -34.16
C ARG A 607 18.74 21.35 -33.55
N SER A 608 19.07 21.20 -32.28
CA SER A 608 19.79 22.16 -31.43
C SER A 608 20.95 21.47 -30.68
N LYS A 609 21.70 22.25 -29.90
CA LYS A 609 22.77 21.73 -29.04
C LYS A 609 22.16 21.34 -27.69
N GLY A 610 22.30 20.08 -27.29
CA GLY A 610 21.74 19.61 -26.03
C GLY A 610 21.44 18.11 -26.05
N ALA A 611 21.06 17.59 -24.89
CA ALA A 611 20.45 16.27 -24.77
C ALA A 611 18.95 16.42 -24.90
N TYR A 612 18.29 15.45 -25.52
CA TYR A 612 16.84 15.48 -25.77
C TYR A 612 16.13 14.52 -24.85
N GLY A 613 14.88 14.83 -24.52
CA GLY A 613 14.04 13.94 -23.72
C GLY A 613 13.03 14.66 -22.85
N PHE A 614 13.45 15.80 -22.32
CA PHE A 614 12.65 16.74 -21.56
C PHE A 614 12.88 18.12 -22.18
N SER A 615 11.82 18.72 -22.72
CA SER A 615 11.94 19.97 -23.46
C SER A 615 10.78 20.92 -23.12
N HIS A 616 11.08 22.22 -23.06
CA HIS A 616 10.11 23.32 -22.87
C HIS A 616 10.43 24.50 -23.78
N GLY A 617 9.61 25.55 -23.76
CA GLY A 617 9.75 26.76 -24.58
C GLY A 617 8.84 26.81 -25.81
N GLY A 618 8.12 25.72 -26.11
CA GLY A 618 7.21 25.59 -27.25
C GLY A 618 5.77 26.05 -26.97
N PHE A 619 4.93 25.92 -27.99
CA PHE A 619 3.53 26.35 -27.95
C PHE A 619 2.53 25.17 -27.95
N THR A 620 2.86 24.08 -27.25
CA THR A 620 1.91 22.95 -27.13
C THR A 620 0.99 23.12 -25.92
N PRO A 621 -0.22 22.52 -25.92
CA PRO A 621 -1.10 22.49 -24.74
C PRO A 621 -0.38 22.03 -23.47
N GLN A 622 0.51 21.04 -23.58
CA GLN A 622 1.30 20.48 -22.50
C GLN A 622 2.25 21.50 -21.82
N GLU A 623 2.70 22.49 -22.58
CA GLU A 623 3.61 23.56 -22.13
C GLU A 623 2.84 24.81 -21.69
N ILE A 624 1.74 25.13 -22.39
CA ILE A 624 1.02 26.40 -22.26
C ILE A 624 -0.14 26.34 -21.27
N ILE A 625 -0.91 25.25 -21.23
CA ILE A 625 -2.03 25.13 -20.30
C ILE A 625 -1.48 24.67 -18.96
N ILE A 626 -1.41 25.60 -18.02
CA ILE A 626 -0.73 25.41 -16.74
C ILE A 626 -1.71 25.51 -15.55
N PRO A 627 -1.45 24.79 -14.45
CA PRO A 627 -2.33 24.80 -13.30
C PRO A 627 -2.32 26.14 -12.57
N LYS A 628 -3.52 26.57 -12.14
CA LYS A 628 -3.76 27.65 -11.17
C LYS A 628 -4.69 27.12 -10.09
N PHE A 629 -4.21 26.12 -9.35
CA PHE A 629 -5.05 25.37 -8.43
C PHE A 629 -5.06 26.03 -7.06
N LYS A 630 -6.22 26.00 -6.40
CA LYS A 630 -6.39 26.49 -5.03
C LYS A 630 -6.91 25.37 -4.14
N PHE A 631 -6.24 25.17 -3.03
CA PHE A 631 -6.59 24.20 -1.99
C PHE A 631 -7.03 24.95 -0.73
N SER A 632 -8.11 24.49 -0.11
CA SER A 632 -8.68 25.09 1.11
C SER A 632 -9.38 24.03 1.96
N LYS A 633 -9.63 24.32 3.24
CA LYS A 633 -10.39 23.39 4.09
C LYS A 633 -11.87 23.37 3.69
N THR A 634 -12.47 22.18 3.67
CA THR A 634 -13.88 21.93 3.27
C THR A 634 -14.89 22.45 4.29
N VAL A 635 -14.48 22.63 5.54
CA VAL A 635 -15.32 23.10 6.65
C VAL A 635 -14.50 24.16 7.41
N PRO A 636 -14.99 25.40 7.60
CA PRO A 636 -14.37 26.30 8.57
C PRO A 636 -14.39 25.56 9.91
N PRO A 637 -13.29 25.54 10.69
CA PRO A 637 -13.27 24.76 11.93
C PRO A 637 -14.51 25.15 12.74
N SER A 638 -15.46 24.19 12.87
CA SER A 638 -16.52 24.26 13.89
C SER A 638 -15.84 24.68 15.19
N SER A 639 -16.48 25.47 16.04
CA SER A 639 -15.97 26.03 17.31
C SER A 639 -15.22 25.01 18.19
N GLN A 640 -14.05 24.54 17.77
CA GLN A 640 -13.26 23.55 18.48
C GLN A 640 -12.59 24.27 19.62
N LEU A 641 -12.44 23.56 20.74
CA LEU A 641 -11.84 24.10 21.94
C LEU A 641 -10.48 24.72 21.60
N ALA A 642 -10.36 26.04 21.81
CA ALA A 642 -9.12 26.74 21.60
C ALA A 642 -8.14 26.37 22.71
N VAL A 643 -6.95 25.91 22.33
CA VAL A 643 -5.92 25.48 23.28
C VAL A 643 -4.61 26.16 22.93
N ARG A 644 -3.93 26.70 23.93
CA ARG A 644 -2.69 27.46 23.78
C ARG A 644 -1.63 27.02 24.79
N ILE A 645 -0.37 27.29 24.47
CA ILE A 645 0.77 27.17 25.38
C ILE A 645 0.87 28.46 26.20
N THR A 646 0.75 28.37 27.53
CA THR A 646 0.67 29.56 28.39
C THR A 646 2.01 30.05 28.93
N ASN A 647 2.99 29.17 29.07
CA ASN A 647 4.29 29.48 29.70
C ASN A 647 5.40 29.77 28.68
N LYS A 648 5.06 30.39 27.55
CA LYS A 648 6.02 30.62 26.46
C LYS A 648 7.22 31.48 26.88
N SER A 649 7.02 32.46 27.76
CA SER A 649 8.10 33.30 28.31
C SER A 649 9.16 32.46 29.03
N ASP A 650 8.71 31.52 29.85
CA ASP A 650 9.56 30.70 30.72
C ASP A 650 10.41 29.72 29.89
N LEU A 651 9.86 29.29 28.75
CA LEU A 651 10.52 28.40 27.80
C LEU A 651 11.63 29.09 26.98
N GLN A 652 11.69 30.42 26.96
CA GLN A 652 12.76 31.13 26.25
C GLN A 652 14.11 31.10 26.99
N GLN A 653 14.13 30.70 28.27
CA GLN A 653 15.35 30.56 29.08
C GLN A 653 15.21 29.42 30.08
N SER A 654 15.06 28.18 29.59
CA SER A 654 14.94 27.02 30.48
C SER A 654 16.31 26.59 31.01
N THR A 655 16.43 26.47 32.34
CA THR A 655 17.62 25.96 33.04
C THR A 655 17.49 24.46 33.27
N GLY A 656 18.47 23.67 32.84
CA GLY A 656 18.47 22.21 32.98
C GLY A 656 18.17 21.45 31.69
N GLU A 657 18.12 20.11 31.78
CA GLU A 657 17.83 19.22 30.63
C GLU A 657 16.33 19.00 30.41
N LEU A 658 15.51 19.21 31.44
CA LEU A 658 14.06 19.05 31.40
C LEU A 658 13.35 20.41 31.40
N PHE A 659 12.17 20.47 30.78
CA PHE A 659 11.30 21.64 30.79
C PHE A 659 9.82 21.24 30.70
N GLU A 660 8.94 22.09 31.24
CA GLU A 660 7.50 21.86 31.25
C GLU A 660 6.79 22.70 30.18
N ILE A 661 5.86 22.10 29.44
CA ILE A 661 4.91 22.82 28.58
C ILE A 661 3.55 22.82 29.27
N ARG A 662 3.00 24.02 29.49
CA ARG A 662 1.69 24.23 30.12
C ARG A 662 0.66 24.61 29.07
N LEU A 663 -0.39 23.81 28.98
CA LEU A 663 -1.53 23.99 28.08
C LEU A 663 -2.74 24.53 28.83
N GLU A 664 -3.48 25.43 28.18
CA GLU A 664 -4.76 25.94 28.70
C GLU A 664 -5.80 25.94 27.59
N ALA A 665 -6.98 25.39 27.89
CA ALA A 665 -8.13 25.40 27.01
C ALA A 665 -9.09 26.56 27.35
N THR A 666 -9.38 27.42 26.38
CA THR A 666 -10.29 28.56 26.53
C THR A 666 -11.64 28.26 25.87
N GLY A 667 -12.68 27.99 26.66
CA GLY A 667 -14.05 27.72 26.19
C GLY A 667 -15.09 27.77 27.32
N SER A 668 -16.37 28.02 26.99
CA SER A 668 -17.50 27.94 27.93
C SER A 668 -18.21 26.59 27.80
N GLU A 669 -18.72 26.03 28.92
CA GLU A 669 -19.44 24.73 28.98
C GLU A 669 -20.72 24.66 28.13
N SER A 670 -21.14 25.77 27.51
CA SER A 670 -22.43 25.93 26.83
C SER A 670 -22.49 25.31 25.43
N ASP A 671 -21.37 24.87 24.86
CA ASP A 671 -21.31 24.30 23.51
C ASP A 671 -20.97 22.81 23.60
N LEU A 672 -22.00 21.97 23.48
CA LEU A 672 -21.94 20.51 23.72
C LEU A 672 -20.91 19.78 22.84
N PHE A 673 -20.51 20.40 21.71
CA PHE A 673 -19.61 19.84 20.71
C PHE A 673 -18.16 20.30 20.85
N SER A 674 -17.83 21.16 21.83
CA SER A 674 -16.49 21.73 22.04
C SER A 674 -15.93 21.48 23.45
N SER A 675 -16.49 20.51 24.17
CA SER A 675 -16.14 20.22 25.56
C SER A 675 -14.77 19.57 25.73
N VAL A 676 -14.32 18.75 24.77
CA VAL A 676 -13.05 18.00 24.86
C VAL A 676 -12.30 18.04 23.53
N ARG A 677 -10.97 18.22 23.57
CA ARG A 677 -10.08 18.14 22.41
C ARG A 677 -8.92 17.20 22.67
N LYS A 678 -8.57 16.39 21.66
CA LYS A 678 -7.41 15.50 21.69
C LYS A 678 -6.22 16.19 21.03
N LEU A 679 -5.09 16.19 21.73
CA LEU A 679 -3.90 16.95 21.38
C LEU A 679 -2.66 16.08 21.39
N GLN A 680 -1.63 16.53 20.68
CA GLN A 680 -0.30 15.97 20.76
C GLN A 680 0.72 17.09 20.74
N ILE A 681 1.77 17.00 21.56
CA ILE A 681 2.91 17.90 21.51
C ILE A 681 4.05 17.15 20.84
N LYS A 682 4.61 17.75 19.79
CA LYS A 682 5.81 17.24 19.12
C LYS A 682 6.96 18.22 19.28
N LEU A 683 8.15 17.68 19.55
CA LEU A 683 9.39 18.43 19.70
C LEU A 683 10.31 18.18 18.52
N PHE A 684 10.88 19.26 17.99
CA PHE A 684 11.79 19.22 16.86
C PHE A 684 13.10 19.94 17.18
N ALA A 685 14.21 19.39 16.72
CA ALA A 685 15.50 20.07 16.63
C ALA A 685 15.82 20.31 15.14
N GLY A 686 15.73 21.56 14.70
CA GLY A 686 15.69 21.86 13.27
C GLY A 686 14.46 21.22 12.61
N SER A 687 14.67 20.37 11.59
CA SER A 687 13.62 19.62 10.90
C SER A 687 13.37 18.21 11.46
N LYS A 688 14.18 17.74 12.42
CA LYS A 688 14.10 16.38 12.95
C LYS A 688 13.20 16.34 14.18
N GLU A 689 12.17 15.50 14.16
CA GLU A 689 11.39 15.17 15.36
C GLU A 689 12.29 14.43 16.36
N ILE A 690 12.36 14.93 17.60
CA ILE A 690 13.20 14.37 18.67
C ILE A 690 12.37 13.73 19.78
N GLN A 691 11.13 14.19 19.99
CA GLN A 691 10.23 13.66 21.02
C GLN A 691 8.77 13.95 20.65
N SER A 692 7.86 13.09 21.08
CA SER A 692 6.42 13.28 20.93
C SER A 692 5.70 12.83 22.20
N SER A 693 4.61 13.51 22.56
CA SER A 693 3.76 13.10 23.67
C SER A 693 2.79 11.99 23.27
N ASP A 694 2.27 11.28 24.26
CA ASP A 694 1.00 10.56 24.12
C ASP A 694 -0.14 11.52 23.74
N ILE A 695 -1.28 10.97 23.31
CA ILE A 695 -2.48 11.77 23.03
C ILE A 695 -3.01 12.34 24.36
N ILE A 696 -3.12 13.66 24.43
CA ILE A 696 -3.59 14.42 25.58
C ILE A 696 -5.05 14.78 25.34
N SER A 697 -5.98 14.34 26.19
CA SER A 697 -7.36 14.84 26.16
C SER A 697 -7.48 16.02 27.11
N ILE A 698 -7.90 17.18 26.60
CA ILE A 698 -8.09 18.41 27.39
C ILE A 698 -9.55 18.84 27.33
N GLU A 699 -10.12 19.19 28.49
CA GLU A 699 -11.50 19.67 28.60
C GLU A 699 -11.54 21.20 28.70
N ALA A 700 -12.70 21.82 28.42
CA ALA A 700 -12.85 23.26 28.53
C ALA A 700 -12.46 23.79 29.92
N LYS A 701 -11.73 24.91 29.97
CA LYS A 701 -11.18 25.54 31.19
C LYS A 701 -10.16 24.71 31.97
N SER A 702 -9.74 23.55 31.46
CA SER A 702 -8.71 22.74 32.10
C SER A 702 -7.30 23.22 31.73
N LYS A 703 -6.35 22.91 32.62
CA LYS A 703 -4.91 23.15 32.43
C LYS A 703 -4.17 21.84 32.55
N ILE A 704 -3.24 21.59 31.64
CA ILE A 704 -2.42 20.37 31.64
C ILE A 704 -0.95 20.78 31.53
N THR A 705 -0.10 20.15 32.32
CA THR A 705 1.35 20.30 32.24
C THR A 705 1.95 18.99 31.74
N LYS A 706 2.89 19.07 30.80
CA LYS A 706 3.68 17.94 30.31
C LYS A 706 5.16 18.29 30.35
N GLU A 707 5.97 17.39 30.88
CA GLU A 707 7.42 17.53 30.95
C GLU A 707 8.08 16.88 29.72
N PHE A 708 9.12 17.52 29.20
CA PHE A 708 9.93 17.05 28.09
C PHE A 708 11.42 17.28 28.37
N SER A 709 12.27 16.69 27.54
CA SER A 709 13.72 16.91 27.60
C SER A 709 14.24 17.60 26.34
N PHE A 710 15.37 18.29 26.47
CA PHE A 710 16.10 18.83 25.33
C PHE A 710 16.72 17.73 24.45
N SER A 711 16.81 16.49 24.96
CA SER A 711 17.45 15.36 24.28
C SER A 711 18.85 15.71 23.76
N GLY A 712 19.60 16.50 24.54
CA GLY A 712 20.95 16.95 24.17
C GLY A 712 21.02 18.15 23.21
N HIS A 713 19.90 18.74 22.79
CA HIS A 713 19.88 19.92 21.92
C HIS A 713 19.81 21.24 22.72
N SER A 714 20.43 22.32 22.22
CA SER A 714 20.36 23.64 22.88
C SER A 714 19.12 24.46 22.49
N LEU A 715 18.45 24.07 21.40
CA LEU A 715 17.29 24.72 20.83
C LEU A 715 16.30 23.65 20.38
N VAL A 716 15.06 23.77 20.83
CA VAL A 716 13.97 22.84 20.51
C VAL A 716 12.73 23.64 20.13
N HIS A 717 11.96 23.17 19.18
CA HIS A 717 10.67 23.74 18.80
C HIS A 717 9.57 22.80 19.25
N ALA A 718 8.66 23.27 20.10
CA ALA A 718 7.44 22.55 20.41
C ALA A 718 6.31 23.00 19.51
N ILE A 719 5.60 22.03 18.97
CA ILE A 719 4.43 22.22 18.14
C ILE A 719 3.27 21.48 18.82
N LEU A 720 2.22 22.23 19.14
CA LEU A 720 0.97 21.72 19.65
C LEU A 720 0.05 21.42 18.46
N LEU A 721 -0.31 20.15 18.32
CA LEU A 721 -1.15 19.64 17.24
C LEU A 721 -2.49 19.14 17.79
N ASP A 722 -3.53 19.28 16.98
CA ASP A 722 -4.74 18.47 17.13
C ASP A 722 -4.43 17.02 16.74
N ALA A 723 -4.68 16.06 17.64
CA ALA A 723 -4.27 14.67 17.43
C ALA A 723 -5.01 14.00 16.25
N THR A 724 -6.22 14.47 15.92
CA THR A 724 -7.06 13.87 14.87
C THR A 724 -6.80 14.52 13.52
N THR A 725 -6.81 15.85 13.46
CA THR A 725 -6.67 16.60 12.21
C THR A 725 -5.23 16.91 11.84
N GLN A 726 -4.30 16.78 12.80
CA GLN A 726 -2.91 17.21 12.70
C GLN A 726 -2.75 18.73 12.45
N GLU A 727 -3.79 19.53 12.75
CA GLU A 727 -3.73 20.98 12.69
C GLU A 727 -2.79 21.54 13.76
N GLN A 728 -1.93 22.49 13.38
CA GLN A 728 -1.09 23.24 14.32
C GLN A 728 -1.92 24.28 15.04
N LEU A 729 -2.05 24.11 16.35
CA LEU A 729 -2.82 24.99 17.23
C LEU A 729 -1.96 26.07 17.83
N ASP A 730 -0.75 25.69 18.25
CA ASP A 730 0.19 26.62 18.83
C ASP A 730 1.63 26.13 18.67
N THR A 731 2.59 27.02 18.84
CA THR A 731 4.01 26.69 18.81
C THR A 731 4.82 27.60 19.73
N VAL A 732 5.96 27.08 20.19
CA VAL A 732 6.95 27.83 20.96
C VAL A 732 8.36 27.31 20.69
N THR A 733 9.31 28.24 20.60
CA THR A 733 10.74 27.93 20.57
C THR A 733 11.28 27.91 21.99
N ILE A 734 11.88 26.80 22.38
CA ILE A 734 12.48 26.56 23.69
C ILE A 734 14.00 26.64 23.57
N LYS A 735 14.63 27.45 24.43
CA LYS A 735 16.09 27.63 24.44
C LYS A 735 16.66 27.17 25.77
N LYS A 736 17.67 26.31 25.69
CA LYS A 736 18.45 25.89 26.86
C LYS A 736 19.39 27.01 27.25
N SER A 737 19.27 27.49 28.49
CA SER A 737 20.18 28.49 29.04
C SER A 737 21.58 27.88 29.23
N THR A 738 22.62 28.63 28.88
CA THR A 738 24.03 28.28 29.15
C THR A 738 24.52 28.83 30.49
N LEU A 739 23.66 29.53 31.24
CA LEU A 739 24.00 29.95 32.59
C LEU A 739 24.26 28.69 33.42
N ARG A 740 25.50 28.56 33.92
CA ARG A 740 25.91 27.48 34.83
C ARG A 740 24.87 27.37 35.93
N ASP A 741 24.42 26.14 36.16
CA ASP A 741 23.67 25.77 37.34
C ASP A 741 24.48 26.21 38.57
N LEU A 742 24.07 27.33 39.17
CA LEU A 742 24.66 27.86 40.41
C LEU A 742 24.08 27.14 41.64
N GLY A 743 23.40 26.00 41.44
CA GLY A 743 22.92 25.11 42.49
C GLY A 743 24.05 24.29 43.12
N GLY A 744 24.89 24.95 43.92
CA GLY A 744 25.96 24.31 44.67
C GLY A 744 26.86 25.31 45.42
N LEU A 745 26.26 26.10 46.32
CA LEU A 745 26.96 26.72 47.45
C LEU A 745 26.20 26.41 48.74
#